data_AF-A0A6J0TAY0-F1
#
_entry.id   AF-A0A6J0TAY0-F1
#
_cell.length_a   1.000
_cell.length_b   1.000
_cell.length_c   1.000
_cell.angle_alpha   90.00
_cell.angle_beta   90.00
_cell.angle_gamma   90.00
#
_symmetry.space_group_name_H-M   'P 1'
#
loop_
_entity.id
_entity.type
_entity.pdbx_description
1 polymer ?
#
loop_
_entity_poly.entity_id
_entity_poly.type
_entity_poly.pdbx_seq_one_letter_code
_entity_poly.pdbx_strand_id
1 'polypeptide(L)'
;MIENSSQLSRVRIADDLIWAQWDMLEQRLFYIVPKESRDTLNCIQFFPDNNFKLILEVPFDTSLADVALKPVNLEYNYIQDQEFIPKPLNVQVFTSETGSLSICCSLIPAHPEEVTYSVSFLHKGFSRIYTVTLERMDYLQVSNLTFLHLDHYLAVYLPGHFLHLLNAQHPDLMCYSFFLTGGNAEINGLNTSTILSPLKSMILDRGTGRMFSMAINKQALLQFLCTSRADRDRLAALHCLLLHVGITVELETQIIQWISENAPTCFTFDPMQEFIIASLYWTMCLEAANLDKLLPYTSLLYWNEHIPGIICKTNIISLPVLKEEIISIKMRKPLSHSFEVQNCKGFWEKLNLSLECVKYAEPHLHFNYKVLKREWHKLLSDEKMEEGTTYMKSVFENAKRVLSSLNTWKTEEGLVSLLQDEDYQQQLLTGLMVAQLKDHLMRHVQYFGRKKIEHIAVDYVSKLLNLICRILENVWKKYNLNSGAASLRQPGNSDELAVFRVMCQVLQSAKEMCMPLPPGFHTLHMVLGGQCLPLHTLLHYIDHGVLLLTEKYVMGLLKELDNSEKNERLKLSIFTRLPERKGRKVCHLWNHPITSNMIARNYVKLLLEKVRNKQHSRLVVDRLSYQIEFLPLNYLVSILAEVEHQGWAASVEQENMNARSVEKLALKHTTAFLGL
;
A
#
# COMPACT_ATOMS: atom_id res chain seq x y z
N MET A 1 7.38 -49.54 -19.16
CA MET A 1 8.02 -49.39 -20.48
C MET A 1 6.92 -49.40 -21.52
N ILE A 2 6.94 -48.48 -22.48
CA ILE A 2 6.02 -48.52 -23.62
C ILE A 2 6.52 -49.64 -24.55
N GLU A 3 5.85 -50.79 -24.55
CA GLU A 3 6.09 -51.83 -25.56
C GLU A 3 5.77 -51.24 -26.94
N ASN A 4 6.65 -51.43 -27.93
CA ASN A 4 6.57 -50.92 -29.31
C ASN A 4 6.88 -49.42 -29.55
N SER A 5 7.91 -48.86 -28.89
CA SER A 5 8.42 -47.50 -29.23
C SER A 5 9.00 -47.36 -30.66
N SER A 6 9.22 -48.47 -31.36
CA SER A 6 9.69 -48.50 -32.75
C SER A 6 8.60 -48.21 -33.79
N GLN A 7 7.32 -48.30 -33.41
CA GLN A 7 6.18 -48.01 -34.31
C GLN A 7 5.68 -46.56 -34.22
N LEU A 8 6.23 -45.76 -33.30
CA LEU A 8 5.90 -44.34 -33.18
C LEU A 8 6.56 -43.55 -34.31
N SER A 9 5.80 -42.67 -34.97
CA SER A 9 6.33 -41.76 -35.97
C SER A 9 7.40 -40.87 -35.35
N ARG A 10 8.61 -40.88 -35.92
CA ARG A 10 9.72 -40.05 -35.48
C ARG A 10 9.84 -38.86 -36.39
N VAL A 11 9.71 -37.67 -35.83
CA VAL A 11 9.97 -36.41 -36.52
C VAL A 11 11.21 -35.80 -35.92
N ARG A 12 12.15 -35.36 -36.76
CA ARG A 12 13.33 -34.62 -36.33
C ARG A 12 12.93 -33.18 -36.04
N ILE A 13 13.22 -32.69 -34.84
CA ILE A 13 12.71 -31.41 -34.33
C ILE A 13 13.80 -30.33 -34.27
N ALA A 14 15.02 -30.69 -33.89
CA ALA A 14 16.18 -29.80 -33.82
C ALA A 14 17.46 -30.61 -34.09
N ASP A 15 18.46 -29.95 -34.68
CA ASP A 15 19.81 -30.47 -34.91
C ASP A 15 20.83 -29.62 -34.11
N ASP A 16 22.00 -30.19 -33.83
CA ASP A 16 23.18 -29.52 -33.25
C ASP A 16 22.94 -28.77 -31.91
N LEU A 17 22.10 -29.33 -31.03
CA LEU A 17 21.82 -28.75 -29.71
C LEU A 17 22.88 -29.07 -28.66
N ILE A 18 23.20 -28.10 -27.79
CA ILE A 18 24.13 -28.26 -26.66
C ILE A 18 23.43 -28.53 -25.33
N TRP A 19 22.13 -28.22 -25.24
CA TRP A 19 21.30 -28.44 -24.06
C TRP A 19 19.83 -28.53 -24.43
N ALA A 20 19.06 -29.29 -23.64
CA ALA A 20 17.61 -29.32 -23.74
C ALA A 20 16.93 -29.60 -22.39
N GLN A 21 15.72 -29.08 -22.23
CA GLN A 21 14.81 -29.33 -21.11
C GLN A 21 13.39 -29.57 -21.61
N TRP A 22 12.79 -30.65 -21.12
CA TRP A 22 11.39 -30.97 -21.37
C TRP A 22 10.48 -30.58 -20.20
N ASP A 23 9.48 -29.74 -20.48
CA ASP A 23 8.38 -29.42 -19.58
C ASP A 23 7.20 -30.36 -19.87
N MET A 24 7.00 -31.35 -19.00
CA MET A 24 5.97 -32.38 -19.16
C MET A 24 4.55 -31.84 -18.94
N LEU A 25 4.37 -30.79 -18.13
CA LEU A 25 3.04 -30.28 -17.79
C LEU A 25 2.48 -29.45 -18.94
N GLU A 26 3.30 -28.55 -19.46
CA GLU A 26 2.91 -27.61 -20.49
C GLU A 26 3.24 -28.09 -21.91
N GLN A 27 3.89 -29.26 -22.03
CA GLN A 27 4.33 -29.87 -23.30
C GLN A 27 5.22 -28.90 -24.11
N ARG A 28 6.28 -28.40 -23.47
CA ARG A 28 7.24 -27.44 -24.05
C ARG A 28 8.65 -28.01 -24.05
N LEU A 29 9.34 -27.87 -25.18
CA LEU A 29 10.76 -28.20 -25.30
C LEU A 29 11.58 -26.92 -25.37
N PHE A 30 12.42 -26.71 -24.37
CA PHE A 30 13.45 -25.68 -24.38
C PHE A 30 14.77 -26.31 -24.83
N TYR A 31 15.50 -25.67 -25.75
CA TYR A 31 16.80 -26.16 -26.19
C TYR A 31 17.71 -25.02 -26.61
N ILE A 32 19.02 -25.21 -26.46
CA ILE A 32 20.03 -24.21 -26.82
C ILE A 32 20.79 -24.70 -28.06
N VAL A 33 20.86 -23.82 -29.05
CA VAL A 33 21.62 -24.03 -30.29
C VAL A 33 22.81 -23.07 -30.30
N PRO A 34 24.04 -23.56 -30.50
CA PRO A 34 25.20 -22.71 -30.68
C PRO A 34 25.14 -22.03 -32.06
N LYS A 35 25.40 -20.72 -32.11
CA LYS A 35 25.56 -19.99 -33.38
C LYS A 35 26.88 -19.25 -33.38
N GLU A 36 27.41 -18.96 -34.56
CA GLU A 36 28.73 -18.32 -34.76
C GLU A 36 28.94 -17.01 -33.98
N SER A 37 27.88 -16.31 -33.58
CA SER A 37 27.95 -15.05 -32.83
C SER A 37 27.39 -15.11 -31.40
N ARG A 38 26.21 -15.73 -31.21
CA ARG A 38 25.51 -15.83 -29.92
C ARG A 38 24.67 -17.10 -29.87
N ASP A 39 24.83 -17.87 -28.80
CA ASP A 39 23.98 -19.03 -28.55
C ASP A 39 22.52 -18.58 -28.40
N THR A 40 21.59 -19.40 -28.87
CA THR A 40 20.15 -19.07 -28.84
C THR A 40 19.36 -20.13 -28.09
N LEU A 41 18.60 -19.71 -27.07
CA LEU A 41 17.56 -20.52 -26.45
C LEU A 41 16.30 -20.47 -27.31
N ASN A 42 15.84 -21.64 -27.73
CA ASN A 42 14.62 -21.82 -28.49
C ASN A 42 13.58 -22.54 -27.63
N CYS A 43 12.30 -22.20 -27.81
CA CYS A 43 11.18 -22.93 -27.21
C CYS A 43 10.20 -23.41 -28.27
N ILE A 44 9.95 -24.71 -28.31
CA ILE A 44 8.89 -25.33 -29.11
C ILE A 44 7.72 -25.71 -28.21
N GLN A 45 6.52 -25.31 -28.62
CA GLN A 45 5.27 -25.72 -27.99
C GLN A 45 4.63 -26.84 -28.80
N PHE A 46 4.27 -27.92 -28.13
CA PHE A 46 3.51 -29.02 -28.70
C PHE A 46 2.03 -28.81 -28.39
N PHE A 47 1.18 -29.04 -29.37
CA PHE A 47 -0.27 -28.90 -29.27
C PHE A 47 -0.94 -30.29 -29.35
N PRO A 48 -2.15 -30.45 -28.78
CA PRO A 48 -2.85 -31.75 -28.77
C PRO A 48 -3.21 -32.30 -30.15
N ASP A 49 -3.15 -31.47 -31.19
CA ASP A 49 -3.43 -31.82 -32.59
C ASP A 49 -2.20 -32.37 -33.34
N ASN A 50 -1.17 -32.82 -32.61
CA ASN A 50 0.12 -33.29 -33.12
C ASN A 50 0.93 -32.23 -33.90
N ASN A 51 0.52 -30.96 -33.84
CA ASN A 51 1.31 -29.87 -34.38
C ASN A 51 2.29 -29.34 -33.32
N PHE A 52 3.45 -28.87 -33.78
CA PHE A 52 4.40 -28.16 -32.94
C PHE A 52 4.86 -26.88 -33.63
N LYS A 53 5.10 -25.83 -32.85
CA LYS A 53 5.58 -24.54 -33.36
C LYS A 53 6.71 -24.02 -32.51
N LEU A 54 7.72 -23.45 -33.17
CA LEU A 54 8.78 -22.68 -32.53
C LEU A 54 8.21 -21.30 -32.15
N ILE A 55 8.05 -21.04 -30.86
CA ILE A 55 7.37 -19.85 -30.34
C ILE A 55 8.36 -18.77 -29.91
N LEU A 56 9.46 -19.16 -29.27
CA LEU A 56 10.40 -18.25 -28.61
C LEU A 56 11.81 -18.44 -29.14
N GLU A 57 12.52 -17.34 -29.38
CA GLU A 57 13.97 -17.31 -29.56
C GLU A 57 14.57 -16.25 -28.64
N VAL A 58 15.61 -16.62 -27.89
CA VAL A 58 16.32 -15.72 -26.97
C VAL A 58 17.82 -15.83 -27.21
N PRO A 59 18.49 -14.77 -27.70
CA PRO A 59 19.94 -14.78 -27.82
C PRO A 59 20.58 -14.60 -26.44
N PHE A 60 21.54 -15.44 -26.11
CA PHE A 60 22.41 -15.25 -24.95
C PHE A 60 23.50 -14.23 -25.28
N ASP A 61 23.81 -13.37 -24.31
CA ASP A 61 24.92 -12.42 -24.43
C ASP A 61 26.29 -13.08 -24.12
N THR A 62 26.30 -14.35 -23.67
CA THR A 62 27.50 -15.15 -23.37
C THR A 62 27.46 -16.50 -24.10
N SER A 63 28.60 -16.92 -24.66
CA SER A 63 28.76 -18.24 -25.29
C SER A 63 28.87 -19.33 -24.21
N LEU A 64 28.07 -20.37 -24.36
CA LEU A 64 28.03 -21.60 -23.56
C LEU A 64 28.66 -22.79 -24.29
N ALA A 65 29.20 -22.57 -25.51
CA ALA A 65 29.69 -23.63 -26.40
C ALA A 65 30.84 -24.48 -25.81
N ASP A 66 31.66 -23.89 -24.93
CA ASP A 66 32.80 -24.58 -24.30
C ASP A 66 32.45 -25.27 -22.96
N VAL A 67 31.17 -25.22 -22.56
CA VAL A 67 30.71 -25.71 -21.26
C VAL A 67 29.91 -27.00 -21.44
N ALA A 68 30.29 -28.06 -20.72
CA ALA A 68 29.46 -29.25 -20.61
C ALA A 68 28.14 -28.87 -19.89
N LEU A 69 27.00 -28.98 -20.58
CA LEU A 69 25.67 -28.70 -20.02
C LEU A 69 24.93 -30.00 -19.76
N LYS A 70 24.24 -30.09 -18.62
CA LYS A 70 23.43 -31.28 -18.30
C LYS A 70 22.01 -31.12 -18.85
N PRO A 71 21.51 -32.00 -19.73
CA PRO A 71 20.11 -31.97 -20.16
C PRO A 71 19.18 -32.29 -18.97
N VAL A 72 18.00 -31.68 -18.98
CA VAL A 72 17.04 -31.73 -17.87
C VAL A 72 15.79 -32.49 -18.32
N ASN A 73 15.36 -33.49 -17.55
CA ASN A 73 14.17 -34.31 -17.82
C ASN A 73 14.21 -35.13 -19.13
N LEU A 74 15.39 -35.31 -19.73
CA LEU A 74 15.58 -36.07 -20.98
C LEU A 74 16.48 -37.31 -20.81
N GLU A 75 17.21 -37.41 -19.71
CA GLU A 75 18.14 -38.53 -19.49
C GLU A 75 17.48 -39.73 -18.83
N TYR A 76 17.54 -40.86 -19.53
CA TYR A 76 17.50 -42.20 -18.98
C TYR A 76 18.91 -42.83 -19.14
N ASN A 77 19.95 -42.17 -18.61
CA ASN A 77 21.32 -42.63 -18.81
C ASN A 77 21.78 -43.52 -17.64
N TYR A 78 21.98 -44.80 -17.98
CA TYR A 78 22.90 -45.73 -17.33
C TYR A 78 24.23 -45.00 -17.06
N ILE A 79 24.56 -44.74 -15.80
CA ILE A 79 25.91 -44.31 -15.45
C ILE A 79 26.73 -45.58 -15.24
N GLN A 80 27.35 -46.05 -16.31
CA GLN A 80 28.61 -46.78 -16.23
C GLN A 80 29.71 -45.84 -16.72
N ASP A 81 30.82 -45.91 -16.00
CA ASP A 81 32.14 -45.37 -16.28
C ASP A 81 32.43 -43.94 -15.84
N GLN A 82 33.08 -43.93 -14.68
CA GLN A 82 34.00 -42.92 -14.18
C GLN A 82 35.05 -42.61 -15.25
N GLU A 83 35.09 -41.38 -15.76
CA GLU A 83 36.32 -40.72 -16.17
C GLU A 83 36.06 -39.21 -16.29
N PHE A 84 36.84 -38.41 -15.55
CA PHE A 84 37.13 -36.97 -15.64
C PHE A 84 36.36 -36.06 -16.64
N ILE A 85 35.04 -36.07 -16.67
CA ILE A 85 34.25 -35.02 -17.35
C ILE A 85 34.13 -33.81 -16.38
N PRO A 86 34.46 -32.57 -16.81
CA PRO A 86 34.22 -31.39 -15.99
C PRO A 86 32.74 -31.35 -15.58
N LYS A 87 32.47 -31.16 -14.27
CA LYS A 87 31.11 -31.17 -13.72
C LYS A 87 30.21 -30.27 -14.57
N PRO A 88 29.17 -30.79 -15.24
CA PRO A 88 28.39 -29.99 -16.16
C PRO A 88 27.62 -28.89 -15.41
N LEU A 89 27.53 -27.70 -16.00
CA LEU A 89 26.77 -26.60 -15.40
C LEU A 89 25.27 -26.97 -15.38
N ASN A 90 24.63 -26.69 -14.25
CA ASN A 90 23.20 -26.86 -14.07
C ASN A 90 22.48 -25.63 -14.64
N VAL A 91 21.83 -25.81 -15.79
CA VAL A 91 20.97 -24.80 -16.43
C VAL A 91 19.53 -25.28 -16.37
N GLN A 92 18.63 -24.42 -15.87
CA GLN A 92 17.22 -24.72 -15.75
C GLN A 92 16.35 -23.54 -16.17
N VAL A 93 15.31 -23.82 -16.93
CA VAL A 93 14.30 -22.86 -17.37
C VAL A 93 13.04 -23.06 -16.54
N PHE A 94 12.51 -21.99 -15.98
CA PHE A 94 11.27 -22.01 -15.22
C PHE A 94 10.22 -21.11 -15.85
N THR A 95 8.98 -21.63 -15.91
CA THR A 95 7.80 -20.91 -16.37
C THR A 95 6.73 -20.89 -15.28
N SER A 96 6.15 -19.71 -15.07
CA SER A 96 5.05 -19.50 -14.11
C SER A 96 3.75 -19.20 -14.85
N GLU A 97 2.61 -19.58 -14.26
CA GLU A 97 1.28 -19.28 -14.80
C GLU A 97 0.97 -17.78 -14.91
N THR A 98 1.74 -16.97 -14.18
CA THR A 98 1.71 -15.50 -14.23
C THR A 98 2.33 -14.92 -15.51
N GLY A 99 2.96 -15.75 -16.36
CA GLY A 99 3.69 -15.29 -17.55
C GLY A 99 5.17 -14.97 -17.26
N SER A 100 5.68 -15.36 -16.10
CA SER A 100 7.08 -15.18 -15.74
C SER A 100 7.94 -16.28 -16.37
N LEU A 101 9.02 -15.87 -17.04
CA LEU A 101 10.04 -16.75 -17.63
C LEU A 101 11.40 -16.41 -17.04
N SER A 102 12.09 -17.42 -16.48
CA SER A 102 13.41 -17.27 -15.88
C SER A 102 14.36 -18.40 -16.27
N ILE A 103 15.65 -18.07 -16.45
CA ILE A 103 16.73 -19.02 -16.70
C ILE A 103 17.70 -18.95 -15.53
N CYS A 104 17.97 -20.10 -14.92
CA CYS A 104 18.90 -20.23 -13.81
C CYS A 104 20.14 -21.00 -14.28
N CYS A 105 21.31 -20.44 -14.02
CA CYS A 105 22.58 -21.09 -14.34
C CYS A 105 23.48 -21.08 -13.11
N SER A 106 23.99 -22.26 -12.72
CA SER A 106 25.19 -22.30 -11.88
C SER A 106 26.38 -21.82 -12.70
N LEU A 107 27.27 -21.01 -12.13
CA LEU A 107 28.49 -20.55 -12.79
C LEU A 107 29.72 -21.17 -12.13
N ILE A 108 30.80 -21.30 -12.90
CA ILE A 108 32.09 -21.75 -12.36
C ILE A 108 32.60 -20.63 -11.43
N PRO A 109 32.91 -20.93 -10.16
CA PRO A 109 33.31 -19.91 -9.21
C PRO A 109 34.71 -19.36 -9.55
N ALA A 110 34.90 -18.05 -9.36
CA ALA A 110 36.20 -17.40 -9.55
C ALA A 110 37.19 -17.74 -8.42
N HIS A 111 36.67 -18.01 -7.23
CA HIS A 111 37.42 -18.39 -6.04
C HIS A 111 36.78 -19.64 -5.38
N PRO A 112 37.58 -20.55 -4.81
CA PRO A 112 37.05 -21.78 -4.20
C PRO A 112 36.19 -21.54 -2.95
N GLU A 113 36.26 -20.34 -2.36
CA GLU A 113 35.48 -19.92 -1.20
C GLU A 113 34.13 -19.28 -1.59
N GLU A 114 33.84 -19.14 -2.89
CA GLU A 114 32.66 -18.47 -3.40
C GLU A 114 31.80 -19.41 -4.24
N VAL A 115 30.49 -19.19 -4.21
CA VAL A 115 29.52 -19.82 -5.10
C VAL A 115 28.84 -18.75 -5.92
N THR A 116 28.95 -18.87 -7.24
CA THR A 116 28.35 -17.91 -8.18
C THR A 116 27.23 -18.56 -8.96
N TYR A 117 26.10 -17.87 -9.07
CA TYR A 117 25.00 -18.29 -9.93
C TYR A 117 24.29 -17.08 -10.54
N SER A 118 23.67 -17.27 -11.70
CA SER A 118 22.93 -16.24 -12.40
C SER A 118 21.47 -16.62 -12.61
N VAL A 119 20.58 -15.64 -12.44
CA VAL A 119 19.15 -15.77 -12.74
C VAL A 119 18.75 -14.68 -13.72
N SER A 120 18.39 -15.09 -14.93
CA SER A 120 17.95 -14.22 -16.02
C SER A 120 16.43 -14.14 -16.05
N PHE A 121 15.88 -12.98 -15.72
CA PHE A 121 14.44 -12.70 -15.75
C PHE A 121 14.04 -12.19 -17.14
N LEU A 122 13.87 -13.10 -18.09
CA LEU A 122 13.60 -12.76 -19.49
C LEU A 122 12.36 -11.88 -19.68
N HIS A 123 11.34 -12.08 -18.85
CA HIS A 123 10.11 -11.30 -18.86
C HIS A 123 10.27 -9.85 -18.36
N LYS A 124 11.42 -9.50 -17.77
CA LYS A 124 11.80 -8.15 -17.31
C LYS A 124 12.98 -7.54 -18.06
N GLY A 125 13.72 -8.33 -18.85
CA GLY A 125 14.85 -7.84 -19.65
C GLY A 125 16.13 -7.60 -18.86
N PHE A 126 16.31 -8.21 -17.68
CA PHE A 126 17.58 -8.18 -16.95
C PHE A 126 17.96 -9.53 -16.37
N SER A 127 19.25 -9.71 -16.09
CA SER A 127 19.84 -10.85 -15.40
C SER A 127 20.55 -10.39 -14.14
N ARG A 128 20.52 -11.23 -13.11
CA ARG A 128 21.24 -10.99 -11.85
C ARG A 128 22.23 -12.09 -11.59
N ILE A 129 23.45 -11.69 -11.29
CA ILE A 129 24.53 -12.57 -10.89
C ILE A 129 24.72 -12.40 -9.39
N TYR A 130 24.60 -13.49 -8.66
CA TYR A 130 24.78 -13.55 -7.22
C TYR A 130 26.09 -14.28 -6.93
N THR A 131 26.92 -13.68 -6.08
CA THR A 131 28.15 -14.29 -5.57
C THR A 131 28.04 -14.40 -4.05
N VAL A 132 28.06 -15.64 -3.55
CA VAL A 132 27.90 -15.96 -2.14
C VAL A 132 29.25 -16.39 -1.56
N THR A 133 29.68 -15.75 -0.48
CA THR A 133 30.90 -16.14 0.25
C THR A 133 30.56 -17.22 1.28
N LEU A 134 31.21 -18.38 1.21
CA LEU A 134 31.00 -19.48 2.17
C LEU A 134 31.88 -19.30 3.41
N GLU A 135 31.34 -19.64 4.58
CA GLU A 135 32.13 -19.64 5.82
C GLU A 135 33.13 -20.81 5.84
N ARG A 136 34.30 -20.56 6.43
CA ARG A 136 35.61 -21.17 6.15
C ARG A 136 35.81 -22.66 6.52
N MET A 137 34.78 -23.45 6.78
CA MET A 137 34.93 -24.80 7.39
C MET A 137 34.46 -26.01 6.58
N ASP A 138 33.80 -25.87 5.42
CA ASP A 138 33.08 -26.99 4.79
C ASP A 138 33.46 -27.28 3.33
N TYR A 139 34.75 -27.20 2.97
CA TYR A 139 35.23 -27.39 1.59
C TYR A 139 35.12 -28.83 1.04
N LEU A 140 34.79 -29.82 1.88
CA LEU A 140 35.02 -31.23 1.56
C LEU A 140 33.82 -31.98 0.93
N GLN A 141 32.63 -31.40 0.87
CA GLN A 141 31.48 -32.01 0.18
C GLN A 141 30.55 -30.96 -0.46
N VAL A 142 31.04 -30.24 -1.48
CA VAL A 142 30.18 -29.33 -2.25
C VAL A 142 29.15 -30.16 -3.04
N SER A 143 27.97 -30.31 -2.45
CA SER A 143 26.74 -30.74 -3.14
C SER A 143 26.43 -29.77 -4.29
N ASN A 144 25.80 -30.27 -5.35
CA ASN A 144 25.47 -29.43 -6.50
C ASN A 144 24.39 -28.39 -6.13
N LEU A 145 24.57 -27.16 -6.60
CA LEU A 145 23.58 -26.09 -6.49
C LEU A 145 22.25 -26.53 -7.13
N THR A 146 21.19 -26.37 -6.37
CA THR A 146 19.86 -26.89 -6.69
C THR A 146 18.89 -25.73 -6.90
N PHE A 147 18.20 -25.69 -8.04
CA PHE A 147 17.20 -24.67 -8.35
C PHE A 147 15.79 -25.27 -8.25
N LEU A 148 14.89 -24.62 -7.51
CA LEU A 148 13.53 -25.09 -7.26
C LEU A 148 12.53 -24.01 -7.62
N HIS A 149 11.43 -24.41 -8.25
CA HIS A 149 10.31 -23.51 -8.56
C HIS A 149 9.18 -23.67 -7.56
N LEU A 150 8.89 -22.60 -6.82
CA LEU A 150 7.83 -22.47 -5.81
C LEU A 150 6.82 -21.39 -6.27
N ASP A 151 6.25 -21.58 -7.46
CA ASP A 151 5.24 -20.75 -8.14
C ASP A 151 5.58 -19.26 -8.38
N HIS A 152 5.72 -18.49 -7.31
CA HIS A 152 6.14 -17.09 -7.32
C HIS A 152 7.59 -16.91 -6.88
N TYR A 153 8.14 -17.89 -6.17
CA TYR A 153 9.52 -17.89 -5.70
C TYR A 153 10.37 -18.90 -6.46
N LEU A 154 11.60 -18.53 -6.73
CA LEU A 154 12.67 -19.41 -7.18
C LEU A 154 13.60 -19.66 -6.00
N ALA A 155 13.69 -20.89 -5.54
CA ALA A 155 14.63 -21.27 -4.49
C ALA A 155 15.97 -21.71 -5.09
N VAL A 156 17.05 -21.09 -4.65
CA VAL A 156 18.43 -21.51 -4.91
C VAL A 156 18.96 -22.11 -3.62
N TYR A 157 19.14 -23.42 -3.61
CA TYR A 157 19.50 -24.17 -2.42
C TYR A 157 20.87 -24.81 -2.60
N LEU A 158 21.74 -24.58 -1.62
CA LEU A 158 22.98 -25.31 -1.45
C LEU A 158 22.92 -26.04 -0.10
N PRO A 159 22.68 -27.37 -0.09
CA PRO A 159 22.53 -28.16 1.13
C PRO A 159 23.63 -27.92 2.16
N GLY A 160 23.23 -27.63 3.40
CA GLY A 160 24.15 -27.37 4.51
C GLY A 160 24.78 -25.97 4.54
N HIS A 161 24.53 -25.13 3.53
CA HIS A 161 25.15 -23.81 3.42
C HIS A 161 24.14 -22.66 3.40
N PHE A 162 23.30 -22.57 2.36
CA PHE A 162 22.35 -21.47 2.21
C PHE A 162 21.09 -21.84 1.42
N LEU A 163 20.03 -21.07 1.66
CA LEU A 163 18.79 -21.08 0.91
C LEU A 163 18.45 -19.64 0.51
N HIS A 164 18.44 -19.38 -0.80
CA HIS A 164 18.04 -18.08 -1.35
C HIS A 164 16.69 -18.21 -2.06
N LEU A 165 15.66 -17.57 -1.53
CA LEU A 165 14.35 -17.48 -2.19
C LEU A 165 14.25 -16.16 -2.95
N LEU A 166 14.26 -16.23 -4.27
CA LEU A 166 14.15 -15.09 -5.17
C LEU A 166 12.71 -14.90 -5.65
N ASN A 167 12.14 -13.71 -5.49
CA ASN A 167 10.81 -13.44 -6.04
C ASN A 167 10.89 -13.32 -7.58
N ALA A 168 10.28 -14.26 -8.29
CA ALA A 168 10.31 -14.31 -9.74
C ALA A 168 9.35 -13.32 -10.41
N GLN A 169 8.33 -12.84 -9.71
CA GLN A 169 7.32 -11.90 -10.22
C GLN A 169 7.80 -10.44 -10.15
N HIS A 170 8.43 -10.09 -9.03
CA HIS A 170 8.99 -8.76 -8.78
C HIS A 170 10.49 -8.84 -8.50
N PRO A 171 11.31 -9.30 -9.47
CA PRO A 171 12.72 -9.46 -9.26
C PRO A 171 13.40 -8.14 -8.92
N ASP A 172 12.91 -7.00 -9.41
CA ASP A 172 13.48 -5.67 -9.13
C ASP A 172 13.64 -5.37 -7.62
N LEU A 173 12.80 -5.96 -6.78
CA LEU A 173 12.71 -5.64 -5.36
C LEU A 173 13.50 -6.63 -4.51
N MET A 174 14.70 -6.24 -4.09
CA MET A 174 15.53 -7.06 -3.22
C MET A 174 14.88 -7.32 -1.85
N CYS A 175 13.99 -6.44 -1.38
CA CYS A 175 13.26 -6.60 -0.11
C CYS A 175 12.30 -7.79 -0.09
N TYR A 176 12.00 -8.40 -1.25
CA TYR A 176 11.15 -9.59 -1.35
C TYR A 176 11.95 -10.89 -1.36
N SER A 177 13.28 -10.82 -1.47
CA SER A 177 14.11 -12.02 -1.57
C SER A 177 14.68 -12.41 -0.21
N PHE A 178 14.62 -13.70 0.12
CA PHE A 178 15.18 -14.23 1.36
C PHE A 178 16.57 -14.77 1.10
N PHE A 179 17.48 -14.52 2.03
CA PHE A 179 18.73 -15.24 2.10
C PHE A 179 18.93 -15.80 3.50
N LEU A 180 18.83 -17.12 3.61
CA LEU A 180 18.92 -17.85 4.85
C LEU A 180 20.21 -18.65 4.86
N THR A 181 20.91 -18.66 6.01
CA THR A 181 22.13 -19.43 6.26
C THR A 181 22.00 -20.24 7.55
N GLY A 182 22.86 -21.24 7.73
CA GLY A 182 22.87 -22.10 8.91
C GLY A 182 21.56 -22.89 9.09
N GLY A 183 21.12 -23.09 10.34
CA GLY A 183 19.91 -23.87 10.65
C GLY A 183 18.61 -23.33 10.03
N ASN A 184 18.55 -22.04 9.67
CA ASN A 184 17.39 -21.46 8.98
C ASN A 184 17.35 -21.80 7.48
N ALA A 185 18.46 -22.25 6.90
CA ALA A 185 18.54 -22.68 5.51
C ALA A 185 18.16 -24.15 5.32
N GLU A 186 18.06 -24.93 6.40
CA GLU A 186 17.81 -26.36 6.33
C GLU A 186 16.40 -26.65 5.80
N ILE A 187 16.34 -27.43 4.72
CA ILE A 187 15.09 -27.97 4.22
C ILE A 187 14.95 -29.39 4.76
N ASN A 188 14.05 -29.57 5.72
CA ASN A 188 13.79 -30.86 6.39
C ASN A 188 13.67 -32.01 5.38
N GLY A 189 14.55 -33.01 5.52
CA GLY A 189 14.51 -34.25 4.74
C GLY A 189 15.27 -34.24 3.41
N LEU A 190 15.91 -33.12 3.01
CA LEU A 190 16.76 -33.08 1.82
C LEU A 190 18.22 -33.42 2.17
N ASN A 191 18.62 -34.66 1.92
CA ASN A 191 20.02 -35.09 1.97
C ASN A 191 20.76 -34.77 0.66
N THR A 192 22.08 -34.81 0.69
CA THR A 192 22.99 -34.53 -0.45
C THR A 192 22.75 -35.37 -1.73
N SER A 193 21.88 -36.39 -1.67
CA SER A 193 21.52 -37.29 -2.77
C SER A 193 20.24 -36.92 -3.54
N THR A 194 19.53 -35.84 -3.18
CA THR A 194 18.23 -35.50 -3.80
C THR A 194 18.36 -34.96 -5.22
N ILE A 195 17.56 -35.46 -6.17
CA ILE A 195 17.42 -34.86 -7.51
C ILE A 195 16.17 -33.99 -7.53
N LEU A 196 16.29 -32.86 -8.21
CA LEU A 196 15.17 -32.07 -8.68
C LEU A 196 14.19 -32.89 -9.52
N SER A 197 12.92 -32.83 -9.16
CA SER A 197 11.88 -33.47 -9.96
C SER A 197 11.53 -32.62 -11.20
N PRO A 198 10.98 -33.25 -12.25
CA PRO A 198 10.56 -32.58 -13.47
C PRO A 198 9.27 -31.76 -13.34
N LEU A 199 8.61 -31.82 -12.18
CA LEU A 199 7.30 -31.20 -11.91
C LEU A 199 7.49 -29.96 -11.02
N LYS A 200 6.67 -28.92 -11.26
CA LYS A 200 6.62 -27.71 -10.41
C LYS A 200 6.49 -28.13 -8.94
N SER A 201 7.27 -27.48 -8.07
CA SER A 201 7.25 -27.68 -6.61
C SER A 201 7.36 -29.13 -6.12
N MET A 202 7.98 -30.05 -6.87
CA MET A 202 8.23 -31.42 -6.43
C MET A 202 9.72 -31.77 -6.42
N ILE A 203 10.13 -32.58 -5.45
CA ILE A 203 11.50 -33.13 -5.35
C ILE A 203 11.43 -34.66 -5.34
N LEU A 204 12.39 -35.30 -6.01
CA LEU A 204 12.61 -36.74 -5.95
C LEU A 204 13.85 -37.04 -5.11
N ASP A 205 13.68 -37.69 -3.97
CA ASP A 205 14.82 -38.21 -3.23
C ASP A 205 15.29 -39.53 -3.84
N ARG A 206 16.52 -39.57 -4.37
CA ARG A 206 17.14 -40.80 -4.91
C ARG A 206 17.32 -41.87 -3.84
N GLY A 207 17.65 -41.47 -2.61
CA GLY A 207 17.97 -42.42 -1.55
C GLY A 207 16.76 -43.25 -1.14
N THR A 208 15.58 -42.63 -1.10
CA THR A 208 14.33 -43.28 -0.69
C THR A 208 13.37 -43.61 -1.84
N GLY A 209 13.60 -43.06 -3.04
CA GLY A 209 12.70 -43.19 -4.18
C GLY A 209 11.35 -42.47 -3.99
N ARG A 210 11.24 -41.60 -2.98
CA ARG A 210 10.00 -40.88 -2.66
C ARG A 210 9.97 -39.52 -3.35
N MET A 211 8.78 -39.15 -3.81
CA MET A 211 8.50 -37.79 -4.29
C MET A 211 7.85 -36.98 -3.17
N PHE A 212 8.34 -35.77 -2.99
CA PHE A 212 7.83 -34.81 -2.02
C PHE A 212 7.30 -33.58 -2.75
N SER A 213 6.13 -33.08 -2.32
CA SER A 213 5.66 -31.76 -2.70
C SER A 213 6.22 -30.73 -1.72
N MET A 214 6.72 -29.62 -2.25
CA MET A 214 7.25 -28.51 -1.48
C MET A 214 6.25 -27.36 -1.44
N ALA A 215 6.07 -26.80 -0.25
CA ALA A 215 5.32 -25.57 -0.07
C ALA A 215 5.97 -24.75 1.04
N ILE A 216 5.83 -23.43 0.95
CA ILE A 216 6.26 -22.52 2.02
C ILE A 216 5.27 -22.67 3.19
N ASN A 217 5.79 -23.06 4.36
CA ASN A 217 4.98 -23.26 5.55
C ASN A 217 4.59 -21.92 6.21
N LYS A 218 3.28 -21.68 6.37
CA LYS A 218 2.73 -20.42 6.88
C LYS A 218 3.14 -20.14 8.33
N GLN A 219 3.02 -21.14 9.20
CA GLN A 219 3.35 -21.01 10.63
C GLN A 219 4.85 -20.82 10.86
N ALA A 220 5.70 -21.52 10.10
CA ALA A 220 7.15 -21.35 10.18
C ALA A 220 7.56 -19.92 9.77
N LEU A 221 6.93 -19.38 8.72
CA LEU A 221 7.21 -18.03 8.25
C LEU A 221 6.73 -16.95 9.23
N LEU A 222 5.58 -17.15 9.88
CA LEU A 222 5.11 -16.29 10.97
C LEU A 222 6.04 -16.34 12.18
N GLN A 223 6.50 -17.52 12.57
CA GLN A 223 7.48 -17.67 13.64
C GLN A 223 8.81 -17.00 13.28
N PHE A 224 9.24 -17.10 12.02
CA PHE A 224 10.42 -16.41 11.52
C PHE A 224 10.27 -14.88 11.55
N LEU A 225 9.10 -14.35 11.16
CA LEU A 225 8.77 -12.92 11.27
C LEU A 225 8.88 -12.42 12.72
N CYS A 226 8.39 -13.21 13.68
CA CYS A 226 8.44 -12.86 15.11
C CYS A 226 9.84 -12.98 15.72
N THR A 227 10.67 -13.92 15.26
CA THR A 227 11.97 -14.24 15.86
C THR A 227 13.14 -13.50 15.22
N SER A 228 13.02 -13.10 13.95
CA SER A 228 14.09 -12.41 13.25
C SER A 228 14.37 -11.03 13.86
N ARG A 229 15.65 -10.65 13.86
CA ARG A 229 16.14 -9.35 14.32
C ARG A 229 16.45 -8.39 13.18
N ALA A 230 16.62 -8.90 11.96
CA ALA A 230 16.95 -8.09 10.81
C ALA A 230 15.67 -7.58 10.13
N ASP A 231 15.60 -6.28 9.88
CA ASP A 231 14.42 -5.68 9.26
C ASP A 231 14.19 -6.19 7.83
N ARG A 232 15.25 -6.51 7.07
CA ARG A 232 15.09 -7.17 5.76
C ARG A 232 14.32 -8.48 5.88
N ASP A 233 14.72 -9.33 6.80
CA ASP A 233 14.15 -10.66 6.94
C ASP A 233 12.67 -10.57 7.34
N ARG A 234 12.34 -9.61 8.23
CA ARG A 234 10.97 -9.29 8.61
C ARG A 234 10.15 -8.79 7.41
N LEU A 235 10.72 -7.90 6.61
CA LEU A 235 10.07 -7.35 5.42
C LEU A 235 9.81 -8.43 4.36
N ALA A 236 10.81 -9.25 4.05
CA ALA A 236 10.69 -10.38 3.13
C ALA A 236 9.64 -11.38 3.61
N ALA A 237 9.66 -11.73 4.91
CA ALA A 237 8.68 -12.61 5.52
C ALA A 237 7.25 -12.05 5.43
N LEU A 238 7.09 -10.77 5.75
CA LEU A 238 5.81 -10.06 5.64
C LEU A 238 5.28 -10.10 4.20
N HIS A 239 6.12 -9.77 3.22
CA HIS A 239 5.72 -9.81 1.81
C HIS A 239 5.38 -11.21 1.30
N CYS A 240 6.13 -12.23 1.70
CA CYS A 240 5.83 -13.61 1.32
C CYS A 240 4.50 -14.09 1.93
N LEU A 241 4.21 -13.73 3.19
CA LEU A 241 2.92 -14.02 3.82
C LEU A 241 1.76 -13.32 3.10
N LEU A 242 1.93 -12.05 2.74
CA LEU A 242 0.86 -11.24 2.16
C LEU A 242 0.61 -11.54 0.67
N LEU A 243 1.67 -11.75 -0.13
CA LEU A 243 1.54 -11.88 -1.58
C LEU A 243 1.58 -13.32 -2.12
N HIS A 244 2.25 -14.26 -1.44
CA HIS A 244 2.42 -15.61 -1.96
C HIS A 244 1.52 -16.63 -1.26
N VAL A 245 1.48 -16.57 0.06
CA VAL A 245 0.71 -17.52 0.88
C VAL A 245 -0.80 -17.23 0.86
N GLY A 246 -1.16 -16.00 0.49
CA GLY A 246 -2.52 -15.47 0.45
C GLY A 246 -3.03 -15.09 1.84
N ILE A 247 -3.71 -13.95 1.92
CA ILE A 247 -4.26 -13.40 3.17
C ILE A 247 -5.55 -14.14 3.53
N THR A 248 -5.52 -14.93 4.60
CA THR A 248 -6.73 -15.39 5.30
C THR A 248 -7.05 -14.43 6.44
N VAL A 249 -8.32 -14.40 6.88
CA VAL A 249 -8.74 -13.54 8.01
C VAL A 249 -7.92 -13.82 9.28
N GLU A 250 -7.56 -15.09 9.50
CA GLU A 250 -6.72 -15.52 10.62
C GLU A 250 -5.28 -15.00 10.51
N LEU A 251 -4.68 -15.09 9.32
CA LEU A 251 -3.32 -14.61 9.05
C LEU A 251 -3.27 -13.08 9.18
N GLU A 252 -4.28 -12.39 8.66
CA GLU A 252 -4.44 -10.95 8.78
C GLU A 252 -4.45 -10.51 10.24
N THR A 253 -5.22 -11.23 11.08
CA THR A 253 -5.32 -10.96 12.53
C THR A 253 -3.98 -11.17 13.23
N GLN A 254 -3.25 -12.25 12.89
CA GLN A 254 -1.93 -12.53 13.47
C GLN A 254 -0.88 -11.50 13.06
N ILE A 255 -0.89 -11.05 11.80
CA ILE A 255 0.01 -10.00 11.32
C ILE A 255 -0.32 -8.67 11.99
N ILE A 256 -1.59 -8.28 12.07
CA ILE A 256 -2.02 -7.05 12.77
C ILE A 256 -1.58 -7.10 14.24
N GLN A 257 -1.70 -8.26 14.89
CA GLN A 257 -1.21 -8.46 16.25
C GLN A 257 0.31 -8.24 16.32
N TRP A 258 1.08 -8.86 15.42
CA TRP A 258 2.53 -8.68 15.37
C TRP A 258 2.92 -7.21 15.17
N ILE A 259 2.26 -6.48 14.26
CA ILE A 259 2.50 -5.05 14.01
C ILE A 259 2.23 -4.24 15.28
N SER A 260 1.11 -4.52 15.97
CA SER A 260 0.72 -3.81 17.19
C SER A 260 1.75 -3.95 18.33
N GLU A 261 2.46 -5.08 18.37
CA GLU A 261 3.44 -5.40 19.42
C GLU A 261 4.87 -4.98 19.03
N ASN A 262 5.22 -5.05 17.75
CA ASN A 262 6.61 -4.94 17.27
C ASN A 262 6.90 -3.69 16.42
N ALA A 263 5.93 -2.81 16.17
CA ALA A 263 6.12 -1.57 15.41
C ALA A 263 7.37 -0.72 15.79
N PRO A 264 7.76 -0.53 17.07
CA PRO A 264 8.95 0.29 17.39
C PRO A 264 10.28 -0.44 17.12
N THR A 265 10.24 -1.72 16.74
CA THR A 265 11.45 -2.53 16.51
C THR A 265 11.90 -2.57 15.06
N CYS A 266 11.09 -2.06 14.13
CA CYS A 266 11.46 -1.88 12.73
C CYS A 266 12.00 -0.46 12.53
N PHE A 267 13.24 -0.32 12.10
CA PHE A 267 13.91 0.97 11.92
C PHE A 267 13.94 1.41 10.47
N THR A 268 14.03 0.45 9.54
CA THR A 268 14.27 0.73 8.13
C THR A 268 12.99 0.81 7.30
N PHE A 269 11.86 0.28 7.78
CA PHE A 269 10.57 0.31 7.10
C PHE A 269 9.38 0.45 8.06
N ASP A 270 8.25 0.96 7.56
CA ASP A 270 6.99 1.01 8.30
C ASP A 270 6.14 -0.25 8.02
N PRO A 271 5.98 -1.17 8.98
CA PRO A 271 5.25 -2.41 8.77
C PRO A 271 3.75 -2.19 8.52
N MET A 272 3.17 -1.09 9.03
CA MET A 272 1.75 -0.77 8.81
C MET A 272 1.52 -0.32 7.37
N GLN A 273 2.41 0.49 6.80
CA GLN A 273 2.33 0.90 5.39
C GLN A 273 2.45 -0.30 4.46
N GLU A 274 3.43 -1.16 4.69
CA GLU A 274 3.65 -2.36 3.87
C GLU A 274 2.47 -3.32 3.96
N PHE A 275 1.92 -3.52 5.15
CA PHE A 275 0.72 -4.33 5.34
C PHE A 275 -0.47 -3.78 4.55
N ILE A 276 -0.72 -2.47 4.62
CA ILE A 276 -1.84 -1.83 3.91
C ILE A 276 -1.67 -1.99 2.39
N ILE A 277 -0.50 -1.66 1.85
CA ILE A 277 -0.25 -1.66 0.40
C ILE A 277 -0.28 -3.07 -0.16
N ALA A 278 0.43 -4.01 0.46
CA ALA A 278 0.48 -5.39 -0.04
C ALA A 278 -0.90 -6.07 0.03
N SER A 279 -1.67 -5.82 1.09
CA SER A 279 -3.04 -6.36 1.22
C SER A 279 -4.00 -5.78 0.18
N LEU A 280 -3.87 -4.48 -0.12
CA LEU A 280 -4.64 -3.85 -1.19
C LEU A 280 -4.26 -4.39 -2.56
N TYR A 281 -2.96 -4.49 -2.83
CA TYR A 281 -2.45 -5.04 -4.08
C TYR A 281 -3.00 -6.44 -4.32
N TRP A 282 -2.89 -7.34 -3.33
CA TRP A 282 -3.39 -8.71 -3.41
C TRP A 282 -4.90 -8.75 -3.71
N THR A 283 -5.70 -8.01 -2.94
CA THR A 283 -7.16 -7.99 -3.08
C THR A 283 -7.58 -7.47 -4.46
N MET A 284 -6.92 -6.44 -4.97
CA MET A 284 -7.24 -5.85 -6.27
C MET A 284 -6.81 -6.72 -7.45
N CYS A 285 -5.64 -7.38 -7.35
CA CYS A 285 -5.14 -8.24 -8.42
C CYS A 285 -5.94 -9.54 -8.59
N LEU A 286 -6.59 -10.03 -7.52
CA LEU A 286 -7.52 -11.17 -7.61
C LEU A 286 -8.77 -10.84 -8.44
N GLU A 287 -9.23 -9.59 -8.41
CA GLU A 287 -10.51 -9.20 -9.03
C GLU A 287 -10.36 -8.64 -10.46
N ALA A 288 -9.21 -8.05 -10.78
CA ALA A 288 -8.96 -7.49 -12.10
C ALA A 288 -7.55 -7.83 -12.62
N ALA A 289 -7.51 -8.67 -13.66
CA ALA A 289 -6.31 -8.95 -14.43
C ALA A 289 -5.69 -7.66 -14.98
N ASN A 290 -4.35 -7.58 -14.99
CA ASN A 290 -3.53 -6.46 -15.49
C ASN A 290 -3.43 -5.20 -14.61
N LEU A 291 -3.91 -5.23 -13.37
CA LEU A 291 -3.65 -4.15 -12.38
C LEU A 291 -2.30 -4.31 -11.64
N ASP A 292 -1.70 -5.50 -11.74
CA ASP A 292 -0.44 -5.92 -11.12
C ASP A 292 0.75 -4.99 -11.43
N LYS A 293 0.73 -4.34 -12.59
CA LYS A 293 1.82 -3.46 -13.05
C LYS A 293 1.61 -1.98 -12.73
N LEU A 294 0.43 -1.59 -12.23
CA LEU A 294 0.03 -0.18 -12.07
C LEU A 294 -0.20 0.20 -10.61
N LEU A 295 -0.64 -0.76 -9.81
CA LEU A 295 -0.77 -0.57 -8.39
C LEU A 295 0.58 -0.78 -7.70
N PRO A 296 0.89 0.02 -6.67
CA PRO A 296 2.07 -0.21 -5.85
C PRO A 296 1.90 -1.51 -5.06
N TYR A 297 2.97 -2.30 -4.98
CA TYR A 297 3.04 -3.54 -4.21
C TYR A 297 3.79 -3.38 -2.87
N THR A 298 4.54 -2.27 -2.70
CA THR A 298 5.35 -1.92 -1.52
C THR A 298 5.34 -0.40 -1.30
N SER A 299 5.57 0.08 -0.07
CA SER A 299 5.88 1.50 0.16
C SER A 299 7.34 1.83 -0.18
N LEU A 300 8.21 0.82 -0.22
CA LEU A 300 9.65 0.94 -0.45
C LEU A 300 10.06 0.68 -1.91
N LEU A 301 9.83 1.67 -2.78
CA LEU A 301 10.16 1.56 -4.21
C LEU A 301 11.66 1.43 -4.52
N TYR A 302 12.54 1.80 -3.59
CA TYR A 302 13.99 1.81 -3.79
C TYR A 302 14.73 1.21 -2.58
N TRP A 303 14.49 -0.08 -2.32
CA TRP A 303 15.25 -0.81 -1.32
C TRP A 303 16.54 -1.40 -1.91
N ASN A 304 17.65 -0.70 -1.71
CA ASN A 304 18.97 -1.10 -2.23
C ASN A 304 19.93 -1.57 -1.13
N GLU A 305 19.44 -1.98 0.05
CA GLU A 305 20.35 -2.49 1.08
C GLU A 305 21.00 -3.81 0.63
N HIS A 306 22.34 -3.87 0.72
CA HIS A 306 23.13 -5.05 0.37
C HIS A 306 22.85 -6.23 1.30
N ILE A 307 22.64 -7.42 0.72
CA ILE A 307 22.46 -8.64 1.52
C ILE A 307 23.82 -9.07 2.10
N PRO A 308 23.98 -9.16 3.43
CA PRO A 308 25.20 -9.66 4.04
C PRO A 308 25.54 -11.04 3.46
N GLY A 309 26.77 -11.22 3.00
CA GLY A 309 27.23 -12.48 2.41
C GLY A 309 26.83 -12.72 0.95
N ILE A 310 26.06 -11.82 0.31
CA ILE A 310 25.78 -11.89 -1.14
C ILE A 310 26.11 -10.59 -1.87
N ILE A 311 26.90 -10.71 -2.91
CA ILE A 311 27.11 -9.65 -3.89
C ILE A 311 26.18 -9.89 -5.08
N CYS A 312 25.30 -8.94 -5.36
CA CYS A 312 24.39 -8.97 -6.51
C CYS A 312 24.84 -7.96 -7.57
N LYS A 313 25.00 -8.42 -8.82
CA LYS A 313 25.25 -7.58 -10.00
C LYS A 313 24.11 -7.74 -10.99
N THR A 314 23.53 -6.63 -11.46
CA THR A 314 22.43 -6.63 -12.43
C THR A 314 22.96 -6.24 -13.81
N ASN A 315 22.68 -7.08 -14.80
CA ASN A 315 23.02 -6.86 -16.20
C ASN A 315 21.74 -6.77 -17.03
N ILE A 316 21.66 -5.82 -17.96
CA ILE A 316 20.56 -5.75 -18.92
C ILE A 316 20.80 -6.83 -19.99
N ILE A 317 19.75 -7.58 -20.34
CA ILE A 317 19.83 -8.67 -21.33
C ILE A 317 18.92 -8.39 -22.51
N SER A 318 19.25 -9.00 -23.64
CA SER A 318 18.42 -8.96 -24.84
C SER A 318 17.02 -9.53 -24.57
N LEU A 319 15.97 -8.79 -24.92
CA LEU A 319 14.59 -9.25 -24.75
C LEU A 319 14.29 -10.44 -25.68
N PRO A 320 13.52 -11.44 -25.20
CA PRO A 320 13.08 -12.55 -26.03
C PRO A 320 12.22 -12.09 -27.22
N VAL A 321 12.39 -12.78 -28.35
CA VAL A 321 11.62 -12.55 -29.57
C VAL A 321 10.60 -13.68 -29.73
N LEU A 322 9.32 -13.31 -29.84
CA LEU A 322 8.24 -14.23 -30.19
C LEU A 322 8.06 -14.23 -31.72
N LYS A 323 8.02 -15.40 -32.37
CA LYS A 323 7.96 -15.46 -33.85
C LYS A 323 6.63 -14.97 -34.43
N GLU A 324 6.72 -14.17 -35.50
CA GLU A 324 5.66 -13.34 -36.11
C GLU A 324 4.43 -14.09 -36.67
N GLU A 325 4.54 -15.38 -37.01
CA GLU A 325 3.41 -16.17 -37.54
C GLU A 325 2.24 -16.32 -36.55
N ILE A 326 2.43 -15.93 -35.28
CA ILE A 326 1.38 -15.95 -34.25
C ILE A 326 0.82 -14.54 -33.97
N ILE A 327 1.56 -13.47 -34.32
CA ILE A 327 1.20 -12.06 -34.13
C ILE A 327 0.33 -11.54 -35.31
N SER A 328 0.26 -12.28 -36.41
CA SER A 328 -0.32 -11.83 -37.67
C SER A 328 -1.85 -11.92 -37.74
N ILE A 329 -2.57 -10.97 -37.12
CA ILE A 329 -3.81 -10.42 -37.71
C ILE A 329 -3.80 -8.88 -37.63
N LYS A 330 -3.39 -8.27 -38.75
CA LYS A 330 -3.63 -6.88 -39.22
C LYS A 330 -3.36 -5.73 -38.24
N MET A 331 -2.12 -5.23 -38.29
CA MET A 331 -1.83 -3.81 -38.14
C MET A 331 -2.61 -2.98 -39.18
N ARG A 332 -3.66 -2.25 -38.77
CA ARG A 332 -4.29 -1.20 -39.58
C ARG A 332 -4.40 0.08 -38.75
N LYS A 333 -3.43 0.98 -38.93
CA LYS A 333 -3.36 2.43 -38.54
C LYS A 333 -3.71 2.82 -37.08
N PRO A 334 -3.00 3.81 -36.50
CA PRO A 334 -3.12 4.15 -35.09
C PRO A 334 -4.29 5.12 -34.86
N LEU A 335 -5.50 4.60 -34.61
CA LEU A 335 -6.62 5.43 -34.12
C LEU A 335 -7.71 4.60 -33.41
N SER A 336 -7.27 3.61 -32.64
CA SER A 336 -7.98 3.00 -31.50
C SER A 336 -7.14 1.80 -31.09
N HIS A 337 -6.31 1.95 -30.05
CA HIS A 337 -5.40 0.90 -29.59
C HIS A 337 -6.16 -0.22 -28.86
N SER A 338 -6.76 -1.13 -29.63
CA SER A 338 -7.17 -2.45 -29.19
C SER A 338 -6.07 -3.45 -29.57
N PHE A 339 -5.32 -3.93 -28.58
CA PHE A 339 -4.41 -5.05 -28.72
C PHE A 339 -5.23 -6.35 -28.57
N GLU A 340 -5.68 -6.93 -29.67
CA GLU A 340 -6.22 -8.30 -29.66
C GLU A 340 -5.22 -9.24 -30.36
N VAL A 341 -4.41 -9.95 -29.56
CA VAL A 341 -3.61 -11.08 -30.03
C VAL A 341 -4.49 -12.32 -30.00
N GLN A 342 -5.24 -12.58 -31.07
CA GLN A 342 -6.26 -13.65 -31.08
C GLN A 342 -5.71 -15.11 -31.05
N ASN A 343 -4.39 -15.34 -31.12
CA ASN A 343 -3.84 -16.70 -31.28
C ASN A 343 -2.92 -17.23 -30.15
N CYS A 344 -2.49 -16.40 -29.19
CA CYS A 344 -1.76 -16.86 -28.00
C CYS A 344 -2.67 -16.72 -26.78
N LYS A 345 -3.30 -17.80 -26.31
CA LYS A 345 -4.04 -17.80 -25.04
C LYS A 345 -3.16 -18.34 -23.91
N GLY A 346 -3.32 -17.80 -22.71
CA GLY A 346 -2.66 -18.32 -21.50
C GLY A 346 -1.27 -17.75 -21.26
N PHE A 347 -0.26 -18.60 -21.04
CA PHE A 347 1.10 -18.20 -20.66
C PHE A 347 1.75 -17.21 -21.64
N TRP A 348 1.68 -17.51 -22.95
CA TRP A 348 2.33 -16.72 -24.00
C TRP A 348 1.75 -15.30 -24.13
N GLU A 349 0.45 -15.14 -23.86
CA GLU A 349 -0.24 -13.84 -23.82
C GLU A 349 0.34 -12.97 -22.70
N LYS A 350 0.40 -13.53 -21.48
CA LYS A 350 0.92 -12.84 -20.29
C LYS A 350 2.40 -12.50 -20.43
N LEU A 351 3.18 -13.40 -21.04
CA LEU A 351 4.58 -13.12 -21.34
C LEU A 351 4.72 -11.97 -22.34
N ASN A 352 3.97 -11.98 -23.45
CA ASN A 352 4.03 -10.91 -24.44
C ASN A 352 3.65 -9.54 -23.84
N LEU A 353 2.58 -9.49 -23.04
CA LEU A 353 2.20 -8.28 -22.31
C LEU A 353 3.31 -7.78 -21.38
N SER A 354 4.07 -8.68 -20.76
CA SER A 354 5.20 -8.32 -19.91
C SER A 354 6.37 -7.77 -20.71
N LEU A 355 6.66 -8.34 -21.87
CA LEU A 355 7.70 -7.85 -22.77
C LEU A 355 7.36 -6.50 -23.38
N GLU A 356 6.10 -6.28 -23.77
CA GLU A 356 5.63 -4.97 -24.24
C GLU A 356 5.73 -3.91 -23.14
N CYS A 357 5.36 -4.25 -21.89
CA CYS A 357 5.55 -3.35 -20.77
C CYS A 357 7.01 -2.93 -20.61
N VAL A 358 7.98 -3.85 -20.73
CA VAL A 358 9.41 -3.51 -20.62
C VAL A 358 9.88 -2.64 -21.78
N LYS A 359 9.42 -2.89 -23.01
CA LYS A 359 9.79 -2.10 -24.20
C LYS A 359 9.34 -0.64 -24.12
N TYR A 360 8.17 -0.40 -23.52
CA TYR A 360 7.54 0.93 -23.45
C TYR A 360 7.51 1.50 -22.02
N ALA A 361 8.22 0.90 -21.06
CA ALA A 361 8.20 1.34 -19.67
C ALA A 361 8.78 2.75 -19.53
N GLU A 362 7.90 3.73 -19.29
CA GLU A 362 8.28 4.93 -18.56
C GLU A 362 8.62 4.55 -17.11
N PRO A 363 9.59 5.20 -16.44
CA PRO A 363 10.05 4.85 -15.09
C PRO A 363 9.00 4.98 -13.97
N HIS A 364 7.73 5.31 -14.28
CA HIS A 364 6.67 5.63 -13.31
C HIS A 364 5.34 4.92 -13.62
N LEU A 365 5.38 3.61 -13.90
CA LEU A 365 4.16 2.82 -14.13
C LEU A 365 3.27 2.71 -12.87
N HIS A 366 3.83 2.80 -11.66
CA HIS A 366 3.05 2.67 -10.43
C HIS A 366 2.42 3.98 -9.98
N PHE A 367 1.23 3.90 -9.38
CA PHE A 367 0.57 5.05 -8.76
C PHE A 367 1.48 5.72 -7.72
N ASN A 368 1.74 7.02 -7.92
CA ASN A 368 2.71 7.76 -7.12
C ASN A 368 2.03 8.68 -6.10
N TYR A 369 2.10 8.29 -4.82
CA TYR A 369 1.56 9.07 -3.70
C TYR A 369 2.21 10.46 -3.55
N LYS A 370 3.41 10.72 -4.10
CA LYS A 370 4.02 12.06 -4.10
C LYS A 370 3.27 13.05 -4.99
N VAL A 371 2.59 12.57 -6.05
CA VAL A 371 1.72 13.43 -6.87
C VAL A 371 0.48 13.80 -6.06
N LEU A 372 -0.16 12.80 -5.44
CA LEU A 372 -1.31 13.00 -4.56
C LEU A 372 -1.02 14.00 -3.43
N LYS A 373 0.14 13.86 -2.76
CA LYS A 373 0.58 14.76 -1.70
C LYS A 373 0.72 16.21 -2.16
N ARG A 374 1.27 16.44 -3.36
CA ARG A 374 1.39 17.78 -3.93
C ARG A 374 0.03 18.40 -4.22
N GLU A 375 -0.89 17.66 -4.82
CA GLU A 375 -2.25 18.14 -5.08
C GLU A 375 -3.03 18.38 -3.79
N TRP A 376 -2.84 17.54 -2.77
CA TRP A 376 -3.43 17.73 -1.45
C TRP A 376 -2.96 19.03 -0.80
N HIS A 377 -1.65 19.32 -0.82
CA HIS A 377 -1.12 20.56 -0.27
C HIS A 377 -1.62 21.81 -0.99
N LYS A 378 -1.82 21.75 -2.32
CA LYS A 378 -2.42 22.85 -3.11
C LYS A 378 -3.85 23.13 -2.65
N LEU A 379 -4.67 22.09 -2.49
CA LEU A 379 -6.05 22.24 -2.03
C LEU A 379 -6.14 22.78 -0.60
N LEU A 380 -5.18 22.43 0.27
CA LEU A 380 -5.12 22.98 1.63
C LEU A 380 -4.70 24.46 1.66
N SER A 381 -3.78 24.89 0.78
CA SER A 381 -3.36 26.29 0.70
C SER A 381 -4.43 27.19 0.10
N ASP A 382 -5.30 26.63 -0.74
CA ASP A 382 -6.36 27.33 -1.47
C ASP A 382 -7.68 27.43 -0.68
N GLU A 383 -7.66 27.30 0.65
CA GLU A 383 -8.81 27.48 1.59
C GLU A 383 -9.55 28.84 1.47
N LYS A 384 -9.11 29.73 0.58
CA LYS A 384 -9.76 30.99 0.21
C LYS A 384 -10.71 30.90 -0.99
N MET A 385 -10.68 29.83 -1.78
CA MET A 385 -11.70 29.65 -2.82
C MET A 385 -12.95 29.01 -2.20
N GLU A 386 -14.05 29.76 -2.25
CA GLU A 386 -15.39 29.27 -1.97
C GLU A 386 -15.68 27.97 -2.74
N GLU A 387 -16.69 27.23 -2.26
CA GLU A 387 -17.23 25.91 -2.69
C GLU A 387 -17.62 25.77 -4.20
N GLY A 388 -17.10 26.63 -5.08
CA GLY A 388 -17.60 26.89 -6.42
C GLY A 388 -16.90 26.20 -7.59
N THR A 389 -15.75 25.53 -7.42
CA THR A 389 -15.11 24.86 -8.58
C THR A 389 -15.80 23.53 -8.91
N THR A 390 -16.09 23.30 -10.19
CA THR A 390 -16.64 22.02 -10.71
C THR A 390 -15.77 20.82 -10.33
N TYR A 391 -14.47 21.05 -10.16
CA TYR A 391 -13.51 20.06 -9.69
C TYR A 391 -13.75 19.64 -8.23
N MET A 392 -13.92 20.58 -7.28
CA MET A 392 -14.20 20.22 -5.89
C MET A 392 -15.53 19.47 -5.75
N LYS A 393 -16.55 19.86 -6.51
CA LYS A 393 -17.84 19.14 -6.53
C LYS A 393 -17.68 17.69 -6.99
N SER A 394 -16.87 17.43 -8.03
CA SER A 394 -16.63 16.07 -8.50
C SER A 394 -15.83 15.23 -7.49
N VAL A 395 -14.88 15.85 -6.78
CA VAL A 395 -14.12 15.22 -5.69
C VAL A 395 -15.06 14.80 -4.54
N PHE A 396 -15.96 15.67 -4.08
CA PHE A 396 -16.94 15.30 -3.04
C PHE A 396 -17.90 14.19 -3.49
N GLU A 397 -18.36 14.22 -4.74
CA GLU A 397 -19.20 13.15 -5.28
C GLU A 397 -18.46 11.80 -5.32
N ASN A 398 -17.17 11.79 -5.65
CA ASN A 398 -16.35 10.57 -5.57
C ASN A 398 -16.25 10.06 -4.13
N ALA A 399 -16.02 10.95 -3.15
CA ALA A 399 -15.96 10.59 -1.74
C ALA A 399 -17.29 9.99 -1.26
N LYS A 400 -18.42 10.58 -1.66
CA LYS A 400 -19.76 10.08 -1.35
C LYS A 400 -20.00 8.68 -1.91
N ARG A 401 -19.54 8.40 -3.14
CA ARG A 401 -19.60 7.05 -3.73
C ARG A 401 -18.82 6.02 -2.90
N VAL A 402 -17.58 6.35 -2.54
CA VAL A 402 -16.74 5.51 -1.67
C VAL A 402 -17.44 5.23 -0.34
N LEU A 403 -17.90 6.26 0.36
CA LEU A 403 -18.55 6.10 1.67
C LEU A 403 -19.86 5.31 1.59
N SER A 404 -20.63 5.48 0.51
CA SER A 404 -21.85 4.71 0.30
C SER A 404 -21.55 3.22 0.10
N SER A 405 -20.48 2.89 -0.63
CA SER A 405 -20.02 1.52 -0.79
C SER A 405 -19.42 0.97 0.50
N LEU A 406 -18.81 1.76 1.36
CA LEU A 406 -18.34 1.29 2.66
C LEU A 406 -19.54 0.90 3.55
N ASN A 407 -20.61 1.68 3.53
CA ASN A 407 -21.80 1.45 4.36
C ASN A 407 -22.55 0.14 4.04
N THR A 408 -22.44 -0.38 2.81
CA THR A 408 -23.07 -1.67 2.47
C THR A 408 -22.35 -2.88 3.07
N TRP A 409 -21.11 -2.72 3.54
CA TRP A 409 -20.31 -3.78 4.17
C TRP A 409 -20.42 -3.76 5.72
N LYS A 410 -21.11 -2.77 6.30
CA LYS A 410 -21.16 -2.44 7.74
C LYS A 410 -22.27 -3.15 8.54
N THR A 411 -22.64 -4.38 8.18
CA THR A 411 -23.84 -5.02 8.75
C THR A 411 -23.61 -5.77 10.08
N GLU A 412 -22.41 -5.74 10.68
CA GLU A 412 -22.16 -6.30 12.02
C GLU A 412 -21.90 -5.20 13.07
N GLU A 413 -22.49 -5.36 14.25
CA GLU A 413 -22.62 -4.39 15.37
C GLU A 413 -21.30 -4.00 16.09
N GLY A 414 -20.21 -3.78 15.36
CA GLY A 414 -18.91 -3.38 15.90
C GLY A 414 -18.71 -1.87 16.11
N LEU A 415 -17.47 -1.49 16.49
CA LEU A 415 -16.80 -0.16 16.59
C LEU A 415 -17.33 0.96 15.67
N VAL A 416 -17.95 0.55 14.58
CA VAL A 416 -18.60 1.27 13.49
C VAL A 416 -19.64 2.31 13.95
N SER A 417 -20.30 2.15 15.10
CA SER A 417 -21.21 3.18 15.63
C SER A 417 -20.49 4.44 16.12
N LEU A 418 -19.18 4.35 16.42
CA LEU A 418 -18.35 5.47 16.88
C LEU A 418 -17.77 6.31 15.72
N LEU A 419 -17.77 5.78 14.49
CA LEU A 419 -17.11 6.33 13.30
C LEU A 419 -18.07 7.06 12.33
N GLN A 420 -19.09 7.74 12.85
CA GLN A 420 -20.13 8.40 12.03
C GLN A 420 -19.90 9.91 11.80
N ASP A 421 -18.66 10.39 11.93
CA ASP A 421 -18.41 11.83 11.86
C ASP A 421 -18.08 12.29 10.45
N GLU A 422 -18.72 13.39 10.05
CA GLU A 422 -18.43 14.15 8.86
C GLU A 422 -17.08 14.87 9.01
N ASP A 423 -15.99 14.21 8.58
CA ASP A 423 -14.68 14.83 8.46
C ASP A 423 -14.46 15.34 7.04
N TYR A 424 -14.68 16.65 6.85
CA TYR A 424 -14.52 17.35 5.57
C TYR A 424 -13.14 17.13 4.94
N GLN A 425 -12.06 17.14 5.74
CA GLN A 425 -10.70 16.99 5.22
C GLN A 425 -10.47 15.56 4.73
N GLN A 426 -10.94 14.57 5.47
CA GLN A 426 -10.84 13.16 5.05
C GLN A 426 -11.72 12.85 3.84
N GLN A 427 -12.90 13.45 3.74
CA GLN A 427 -13.76 13.34 2.54
C GLN A 427 -13.07 13.93 1.31
N LEU A 428 -12.48 15.11 1.44
CA LEU A 428 -11.76 15.75 0.35
C LEU A 428 -10.57 14.88 -0.11
N LEU A 429 -9.78 14.36 0.83
CA LEU A 429 -8.65 13.48 0.53
C LEU A 429 -9.11 12.16 -0.14
N THR A 430 -10.19 11.57 0.36
CA THR A 430 -10.81 10.34 -0.19
C THR A 430 -11.20 10.57 -1.66
N GLY A 431 -11.92 11.65 -1.94
CA GLY A 431 -12.34 11.97 -3.30
C GLY A 431 -11.19 12.32 -4.23
N LEU A 432 -10.16 13.01 -3.71
CA LEU A 432 -8.97 13.38 -4.46
C LEU A 432 -8.18 12.14 -4.88
N MET A 433 -8.03 11.18 -3.96
CA MET A 433 -7.35 9.92 -4.25
C MET A 433 -8.04 9.15 -5.36
N VAL A 434 -9.38 9.06 -5.34
CA VAL A 434 -10.16 8.45 -6.44
C VAL A 434 -9.91 9.17 -7.77
N ALA A 435 -9.91 10.50 -7.76
CA ALA A 435 -9.68 11.29 -8.98
C ALA A 435 -8.27 11.06 -9.55
N GLN A 436 -7.24 11.08 -8.72
CA GLN A 436 -5.85 10.86 -9.14
C GLN A 436 -5.61 9.42 -9.62
N LEU A 437 -6.18 8.43 -8.92
CA LEU A 437 -6.08 7.03 -9.32
C LEU A 437 -6.81 6.79 -10.65
N LYS A 438 -8.01 7.36 -10.81
CA LYS A 438 -8.75 7.32 -12.08
C LYS A 438 -7.91 7.92 -13.20
N ASP A 439 -7.32 9.09 -13.01
CA ASP A 439 -6.50 9.74 -14.03
C ASP A 439 -5.26 8.91 -14.39
N HIS A 440 -4.61 8.28 -13.40
CA HIS A 440 -3.50 7.37 -13.61
C HIS A 440 -3.92 6.12 -14.40
N LEU A 441 -4.99 5.44 -14.00
CA LEU A 441 -5.52 4.26 -14.69
C LEU A 441 -6.02 4.62 -16.10
N MET A 442 -6.59 5.80 -16.32
CA MET A 442 -7.00 6.27 -17.64
C MET A 442 -5.82 6.49 -18.59
N ARG A 443 -4.63 6.85 -18.07
CA ARG A 443 -3.43 7.01 -18.89
C ARG A 443 -2.89 5.66 -19.36
N HIS A 444 -2.88 4.67 -18.49
CA HIS A 444 -2.23 3.38 -18.76
C HIS A 444 -3.20 2.27 -19.22
N VAL A 445 -4.51 2.40 -18.98
CA VAL A 445 -5.49 1.32 -19.21
C VAL A 445 -6.77 1.78 -19.90
N GLN A 446 -6.60 2.38 -21.08
CA GLN A 446 -7.72 2.96 -21.84
C GLN A 446 -8.78 1.94 -22.29
N TYR A 447 -8.43 0.64 -22.36
CA TYR A 447 -9.29 -0.42 -22.88
C TYR A 447 -10.38 -0.90 -21.90
N PHE A 448 -10.24 -0.70 -20.58
CA PHE A 448 -11.26 -1.14 -19.62
C PHE A 448 -12.56 -0.33 -19.70
N GLY A 449 -12.57 0.80 -20.43
CA GLY A 449 -13.69 1.71 -20.51
C GLY A 449 -13.83 2.57 -19.25
N ARG A 450 -14.24 3.84 -19.43
CA ARG A 450 -14.28 4.84 -18.34
C ARG A 450 -15.07 4.38 -17.11
N LYS A 451 -16.20 3.71 -17.29
CA LYS A 451 -17.06 3.25 -16.18
C LYS A 451 -16.38 2.18 -15.32
N LYS A 452 -15.64 1.25 -15.93
CA LYS A 452 -14.93 0.20 -15.20
C LYS A 452 -13.75 0.78 -14.43
N ILE A 453 -13.03 1.73 -15.02
CA ILE A 453 -11.92 2.44 -14.37
C ILE A 453 -12.41 3.26 -13.18
N GLU A 454 -13.54 3.96 -13.33
CA GLU A 454 -14.19 4.66 -12.22
C GLU A 454 -14.57 3.71 -11.09
N HIS A 455 -15.12 2.53 -11.42
CA HIS A 455 -15.47 1.53 -10.43
C HIS A 455 -14.23 0.98 -9.71
N ILE A 456 -13.16 0.62 -10.44
CA ILE A 456 -11.89 0.15 -9.87
C ILE A 456 -11.28 1.21 -8.94
N ALA A 457 -11.32 2.49 -9.31
CA ALA A 457 -10.76 3.56 -8.49
C ALA A 457 -11.56 3.79 -7.19
N VAL A 458 -12.89 3.73 -7.26
CA VAL A 458 -13.75 3.80 -6.07
C VAL A 458 -13.53 2.58 -5.18
N ASP A 459 -13.54 1.38 -5.76
CA ASP A 459 -13.37 0.12 -5.04
C ASP A 459 -12.00 0.03 -4.33
N TYR A 460 -10.92 0.47 -4.98
CA TYR A 460 -9.59 0.55 -4.38
C TYR A 460 -9.60 1.39 -3.08
N VAL A 461 -10.18 2.59 -3.13
CA VAL A 461 -10.21 3.49 -1.97
C VAL A 461 -11.18 2.98 -0.90
N SER A 462 -12.28 2.35 -1.29
CA SER A 462 -13.21 1.70 -0.35
C SER A 462 -12.54 0.55 0.41
N LYS A 463 -11.78 -0.30 -0.29
CA LYS A 463 -10.99 -1.38 0.32
C LYS A 463 -9.90 -0.87 1.24
N LEU A 464 -9.24 0.24 0.89
CA LEU A 464 -8.26 0.91 1.76
C LEU A 464 -8.92 1.33 3.08
N LEU A 465 -10.05 2.03 3.02
CA LEU A 465 -10.76 2.46 4.22
C LEU A 465 -11.27 1.27 5.03
N ASN A 466 -11.77 0.22 4.37
CA ASN A 466 -12.21 -1.00 5.03
C ASN A 466 -11.06 -1.71 5.74
N LEU A 467 -9.88 -1.79 5.12
CA LEU A 467 -8.69 -2.40 5.74
C LEU A 467 -8.28 -1.63 7.01
N ILE A 468 -8.31 -0.31 6.97
CA ILE A 468 -8.04 0.52 8.17
C ILE A 468 -9.10 0.24 9.26
N CYS A 469 -10.38 0.14 8.91
CA CYS A 469 -11.42 -0.26 9.87
C CYS A 469 -11.14 -1.63 10.48
N ARG A 470 -10.77 -2.64 9.67
CA ARG A 470 -10.46 -3.99 10.13
C ARG A 470 -9.24 -4.05 11.05
N ILE A 471 -8.21 -3.25 10.78
CA ILE A 471 -7.06 -3.08 11.68
C ILE A 471 -7.55 -2.61 13.06
N LEU A 472 -8.39 -1.56 13.09
CA LEU A 472 -8.91 -1.02 14.33
C LEU A 472 -9.81 -2.01 15.06
N GLU A 473 -10.70 -2.71 14.35
CA GLU A 473 -11.59 -3.72 14.92
C GLU A 473 -10.82 -4.89 15.55
N ASN A 474 -9.78 -5.38 14.88
CA ASN A 474 -8.94 -6.46 15.41
C ASN A 474 -8.20 -6.03 16.67
N VAL A 475 -7.68 -4.81 16.70
CA VAL A 475 -7.05 -4.22 17.88
C VAL A 475 -8.07 -4.07 19.01
N TRP A 476 -9.28 -3.60 18.71
CA TRP A 476 -10.36 -3.42 19.69
C TRP A 476 -10.82 -4.74 20.30
N LYS A 477 -10.95 -5.78 19.48
CA LYS A 477 -11.29 -7.15 19.91
C LYS A 477 -10.18 -7.73 20.78
N LYS A 478 -8.91 -7.56 20.40
CA LYS A 478 -7.76 -8.05 21.17
C LYS A 478 -7.75 -7.51 22.60
N TYR A 479 -8.06 -6.22 22.76
CA TYR A 479 -8.06 -5.53 24.05
C TYR A 479 -9.43 -5.51 24.75
N ASN A 480 -10.43 -6.25 24.24
CA ASN A 480 -11.79 -6.36 24.81
C ASN A 480 -12.43 -5.02 25.22
N LEU A 481 -12.27 -3.98 24.40
CA LEU A 481 -12.84 -2.67 24.71
C LEU A 481 -14.36 -2.70 24.49
N ASN A 482 -15.14 -2.47 25.55
CA ASN A 482 -16.59 -2.35 25.49
C ASN A 482 -17.01 -1.20 24.56
N SER A 483 -18.17 -1.30 23.91
CA SER A 483 -18.74 -0.24 23.05
C SER A 483 -18.95 1.10 23.79
N GLY A 484 -18.92 1.11 25.12
CA GLY A 484 -18.96 2.29 25.99
C GLY A 484 -17.62 2.96 26.30
N ALA A 485 -16.49 2.50 25.73
CA ALA A 485 -15.15 3.07 25.96
C ALA A 485 -15.01 4.55 25.49
N ALA A 486 -16.05 5.12 24.88
CA ALA A 486 -16.07 6.51 24.43
C ALA A 486 -16.60 7.53 25.45
N SER A 487 -16.85 7.15 26.72
CA SER A 487 -17.28 8.11 27.74
C SER A 487 -16.11 8.92 28.29
N LEU A 488 -16.18 10.26 28.19
CA LEU A 488 -15.15 11.19 28.68
C LEU A 488 -14.97 11.20 30.21
N ARG A 489 -15.76 10.42 30.96
CA ARG A 489 -15.85 10.49 32.42
C ARG A 489 -14.86 9.59 33.17
N GLN A 490 -14.30 8.58 32.52
CA GLN A 490 -13.42 7.61 33.16
C GLN A 490 -11.96 7.81 32.71
N PRO A 491 -10.97 7.68 33.61
CA PRO A 491 -9.56 7.65 33.23
C PRO A 491 -9.28 6.41 32.38
N GLY A 492 -8.41 6.57 31.39
CA GLY A 492 -8.19 5.51 30.41
C GLY A 492 -7.44 4.31 30.98
N ASN A 493 -7.80 3.11 30.52
CA ASN A 493 -7.15 1.87 30.91
C ASN A 493 -5.82 1.66 30.15
N SER A 494 -4.93 0.79 30.66
CA SER A 494 -3.69 0.41 29.95
C SER A 494 -3.96 -0.16 28.55
N ASP A 495 -5.10 -0.83 28.39
CA ASP A 495 -5.57 -1.39 27.13
C ASP A 495 -6.00 -0.29 26.14
N GLU A 496 -6.70 0.75 26.61
CA GLU A 496 -7.07 1.92 25.80
C GLU A 496 -5.84 2.71 25.36
N LEU A 497 -4.81 2.78 26.21
CA LEU A 497 -3.52 3.38 25.85
C LEU A 497 -2.80 2.56 24.76
N ALA A 498 -2.91 1.23 24.77
CA ALA A 498 -2.36 0.39 23.70
C ALA A 498 -3.08 0.65 22.37
N VAL A 499 -4.41 0.74 22.38
CA VAL A 499 -5.20 1.10 21.20
C VAL A 499 -4.85 2.50 20.70
N PHE A 500 -4.72 3.48 21.61
CA PHE A 500 -4.29 4.84 21.27
C PHE A 500 -2.94 4.86 20.55
N ARG A 501 -1.96 4.07 21.02
CA ARG A 501 -0.65 3.94 20.37
C ARG A 501 -0.74 3.36 18.97
N VAL A 502 -1.57 2.33 18.77
CA VAL A 502 -1.78 1.76 17.42
C VAL A 502 -2.48 2.76 16.51
N MET A 503 -3.47 3.52 17.00
CA MET A 503 -4.08 4.60 16.22
C MET A 503 -3.08 5.70 15.84
N CYS A 504 -2.15 6.06 16.74
CA CYS A 504 -1.05 6.97 16.40
C CYS A 504 -0.17 6.42 15.27
N GLN A 505 0.14 5.12 15.29
CA GLN A 505 0.92 4.46 14.23
C GLN A 505 0.17 4.51 12.91
N VAL A 506 -1.09 4.07 12.86
CA VAL A 506 -1.94 4.15 11.66
C VAL A 506 -2.02 5.57 11.11
N LEU A 507 -2.18 6.56 11.99
CA LEU A 507 -2.22 7.97 11.61
C LEU A 507 -0.91 8.44 10.98
N GLN A 508 0.23 8.06 11.56
CA GLN A 508 1.55 8.41 11.05
C GLN A 508 1.78 7.78 9.67
N SER A 509 1.53 6.48 9.56
CA SER A 509 1.62 5.72 8.30
C SER A 509 0.75 6.30 7.20
N ALA A 510 -0.50 6.66 7.53
CA ALA A 510 -1.44 7.28 6.60
C ALA A 510 -1.00 8.69 6.18
N LYS A 511 -0.49 9.52 7.11
CA LYS A 511 0.02 10.87 6.81
C LYS A 511 1.22 10.85 5.87
N GLU A 512 2.14 9.89 6.03
CA GLU A 512 3.34 9.76 5.18
C GLU A 512 2.99 9.46 3.72
N MET A 513 2.06 8.53 3.51
CA MET A 513 1.61 8.09 2.18
C MET A 513 0.39 8.86 1.65
N CYS A 514 -0.10 9.86 2.39
CA CYS A 514 -1.33 10.62 2.06
C CYS A 514 -2.56 9.71 1.83
N MET A 515 -2.71 8.67 2.65
CA MET A 515 -3.86 7.78 2.62
C MET A 515 -5.03 8.40 3.41
N PRO A 516 -6.27 8.34 2.90
CA PRO A 516 -7.45 8.76 3.66
C PRO A 516 -7.71 7.81 4.84
N LEU A 517 -8.24 8.38 5.92
CA LEU A 517 -8.68 7.66 7.10
C LEU A 517 -10.21 7.54 7.12
N PRO A 518 -10.77 6.51 7.78
CA PRO A 518 -12.21 6.37 7.89
C PRO A 518 -12.84 7.55 8.65
N PRO A 519 -14.09 7.93 8.32
CA PRO A 519 -14.80 8.99 9.02
C PRO A 519 -14.86 8.71 10.52
N GLY A 520 -14.74 9.74 11.36
CA GLY A 520 -14.72 9.59 12.82
C GLY A 520 -13.42 9.08 13.45
N PHE A 521 -12.42 8.69 12.65
CA PHE A 521 -11.11 8.25 13.17
C PHE A 521 -10.49 9.28 14.12
N HIS A 522 -10.44 10.55 13.69
CA HIS A 522 -9.85 11.63 14.49
C HIS A 522 -10.62 11.90 15.77
N THR A 523 -11.96 11.82 15.75
CA THR A 523 -12.77 11.97 16.96
C THR A 523 -12.49 10.86 17.95
N LEU A 524 -12.44 9.59 17.50
CA LEU A 524 -12.12 8.46 18.36
C LEU A 524 -10.70 8.59 18.95
N HIS A 525 -9.74 8.99 18.11
CA HIS A 525 -8.36 9.22 18.53
C HIS A 525 -8.25 10.32 19.59
N MET A 526 -9.03 11.40 19.46
CA MET A 526 -9.13 12.47 20.46
C MET A 526 -9.76 12.00 21.78
N VAL A 527 -10.81 11.17 21.71
CA VAL A 527 -11.48 10.63 22.90
C VAL A 527 -10.51 9.78 23.71
N LEU A 528 -9.85 8.81 23.06
CA LEU A 528 -8.85 7.96 23.70
C LEU A 528 -7.65 8.76 24.23
N GLY A 529 -7.18 9.74 23.45
CA GLY A 529 -6.10 10.63 23.89
C GLY A 529 -6.47 11.43 25.13
N GLY A 530 -7.71 11.94 25.20
CA GLY A 530 -8.22 12.67 26.36
C GLY A 530 -8.39 11.83 27.61
N GLN A 531 -8.69 10.53 27.46
CA GLN A 531 -8.81 9.57 28.57
C GLN A 531 -7.45 9.08 29.05
N CYS A 532 -6.52 8.80 28.12
CA CYS A 532 -5.27 8.09 28.41
C CYS A 532 -4.08 9.02 28.73
N LEU A 533 -4.08 10.27 28.26
CA LEU A 533 -2.93 11.17 28.40
C LEU A 533 -3.14 12.21 29.50
N PRO A 534 -2.07 12.60 30.22
CA PRO A 534 -2.13 13.74 31.12
C PRO A 534 -2.30 15.03 30.31
N LEU A 535 -2.94 16.04 30.92
CA LEU A 535 -3.34 17.28 30.23
C LEU A 535 -2.19 17.96 29.46
N HIS A 536 -0.99 18.03 30.04
CA HIS A 536 0.15 18.67 29.37
C HIS A 536 0.56 17.93 28.09
N THR A 537 0.58 16.60 28.09
CA THR A 537 0.88 15.78 26.91
C THR A 537 -0.24 15.87 25.88
N LEU A 538 -1.49 15.86 26.32
CA LEU A 538 -2.65 16.04 25.43
C LEU A 538 -2.56 17.37 24.67
N LEU A 539 -2.28 18.47 25.39
CA LEU A 539 -2.12 19.79 24.78
C LEU A 539 -0.92 19.83 23.83
N HIS A 540 0.20 19.21 24.20
CA HIS A 540 1.35 19.11 23.32
C HIS A 540 1.02 18.38 22.00
N TYR A 541 0.27 17.27 22.06
CA TYR A 541 -0.15 16.51 20.88
C TYR A 541 -1.12 17.31 19.99
N ILE A 542 -1.98 18.14 20.59
CA ILE A 542 -2.86 19.06 19.87
C ILE A 542 -2.03 20.16 19.18
N ASP A 543 -1.10 20.77 19.92
CA ASP A 543 -0.27 21.87 19.42
C ASP A 543 0.65 21.41 18.26
N HIS A 544 1.09 20.15 18.28
CA HIS A 544 1.88 19.54 17.19
C HIS A 544 1.02 18.95 16.04
N GLY A 545 -0.31 19.04 16.11
CA GLY A 545 -1.21 18.54 15.07
C GLY A 545 -1.26 17.01 14.93
N VAL A 546 -0.84 16.27 15.97
CA VAL A 546 -1.04 14.81 16.06
C VAL A 546 -2.51 14.53 16.39
N LEU A 547 -3.08 15.31 17.30
CA LEU A 547 -4.45 15.23 17.76
C LEU A 547 -5.27 16.38 17.16
N LEU A 548 -6.19 16.05 16.25
CA LEU A 548 -7.02 17.04 15.56
C LEU A 548 -8.31 17.30 16.32
N LEU A 549 -8.52 18.56 16.72
CA LEU A 549 -9.74 19.00 17.38
C LEU A 549 -10.95 18.93 16.42
N THR A 550 -11.79 17.92 16.59
CA THR A 550 -13.05 17.74 15.87
C THR A 550 -14.20 18.47 16.56
N GLU A 551 -15.17 18.95 15.77
CA GLU A 551 -16.33 19.68 16.33
C GLU A 551 -17.13 18.77 17.29
N LYS A 552 -17.31 17.48 16.94
CA LYS A 552 -18.05 16.52 17.79
C LYS A 552 -17.36 16.26 19.12
N TYR A 553 -16.03 16.13 19.15
CA TYR A 553 -15.28 15.95 20.39
C TYR A 553 -15.48 17.14 21.33
N VAL A 554 -15.33 18.37 20.82
CA VAL A 554 -15.51 19.59 21.62
C VAL A 554 -16.96 19.69 22.13
N MET A 555 -17.93 19.35 21.29
CA MET A 555 -19.34 19.31 21.69
C MET A 555 -19.64 18.24 22.75
N GLY A 556 -19.01 17.07 22.66
CA GLY A 556 -19.09 16.01 23.66
C GLY A 556 -18.43 16.45 24.98
N LEU A 557 -17.23 17.02 24.92
CA LEU A 557 -16.48 17.57 26.05
C LEU A 557 -17.30 18.58 26.84
N LEU A 558 -18.00 19.49 26.14
CA LEU A 558 -18.83 20.51 26.77
C LEU A 558 -20.11 19.96 27.40
N LYS A 559 -20.68 18.89 26.84
CA LYS A 559 -21.92 18.26 27.33
C LYS A 559 -21.69 17.23 28.43
N GLU A 560 -20.61 16.44 28.36
CA GLU A 560 -20.39 15.27 29.21
C GLU A 560 -19.65 15.58 30.52
N LEU A 561 -18.73 16.56 30.47
CA LEU A 561 -17.94 16.97 31.64
C LEU A 561 -18.66 18.07 32.42
N ASP A 562 -18.58 17.97 33.75
CA ASP A 562 -19.03 19.03 34.65
C ASP A 562 -18.13 20.28 34.57
N ASN A 563 -18.53 21.34 35.27
CA ASN A 563 -17.76 22.58 35.41
C ASN A 563 -16.95 22.57 36.72
N SER A 564 -16.34 21.43 37.07
CA SER A 564 -15.37 21.41 38.16
C SER A 564 -14.11 22.20 37.77
N GLU A 565 -13.38 22.75 38.72
CA GLU A 565 -12.20 23.61 38.45
C GLU A 565 -11.16 22.94 37.53
N LYS A 566 -10.97 21.62 37.67
CA LYS A 566 -10.09 20.82 36.79
C LYS A 566 -10.64 20.73 35.36
N ASN A 567 -11.92 20.46 35.21
CA ASN A 567 -12.57 20.31 33.90
C ASN A 567 -12.77 21.65 33.20
N GLU A 568 -12.99 22.75 33.94
CA GLU A 568 -12.99 24.10 33.40
C GLU A 568 -11.62 24.49 32.84
N ARG A 569 -10.52 24.22 33.56
CA ARG A 569 -9.16 24.42 33.04
C ARG A 569 -8.92 23.62 31.76
N LEU A 570 -9.41 22.39 31.70
CA LEU A 570 -9.33 21.53 30.51
C LEU A 570 -10.12 22.12 29.33
N LYS A 571 -11.40 22.45 29.54
CA LYS A 571 -12.28 23.08 28.54
C LYS A 571 -11.69 24.39 28.01
N LEU A 572 -11.18 25.26 28.89
CA LEU A 572 -10.55 26.52 28.51
C LEU A 572 -9.27 26.30 27.71
N SER A 573 -8.41 25.38 28.13
CA SER A 573 -7.14 25.10 27.45
C SER A 573 -7.31 24.55 26.03
N ILE A 574 -8.36 23.75 25.81
CA ILE A 574 -8.75 23.24 24.49
C ILE A 574 -9.42 24.36 23.67
N PHE A 575 -10.30 25.14 24.30
CA PHE A 575 -11.02 26.22 23.64
C PHE A 575 -10.09 27.30 23.07
N THR A 576 -9.02 27.66 23.80
CA THR A 576 -8.02 28.63 23.32
C THR A 576 -7.25 28.16 22.08
N ARG A 577 -7.25 26.86 21.79
CA ARG A 577 -6.51 26.24 20.67
C ARG A 577 -7.40 25.97 19.45
N LEU A 578 -8.70 26.26 19.53
CA LEU A 578 -9.62 26.06 18.42
C LEU A 578 -9.46 27.16 17.36
N PRO A 579 -9.49 26.82 16.06
CA PRO A 579 -9.58 27.82 14.99
C PRO A 579 -10.83 28.69 15.14
N GLU A 580 -10.70 30.00 14.88
CA GLU A 580 -11.78 30.99 15.13
C GLU A 580 -13.14 30.58 14.53
N ARG A 581 -13.16 29.96 13.35
CA ARG A 581 -14.38 29.50 12.66
C ARG A 581 -15.12 28.42 13.46
N LYS A 582 -14.39 27.42 13.99
CA LYS A 582 -14.96 26.35 14.82
C LYS A 582 -15.31 26.87 16.21
N GLY A 583 -14.45 27.73 16.78
CA GLY A 583 -14.67 28.38 18.06
C GLY A 583 -15.99 29.15 18.13
N ARG A 584 -16.35 29.92 17.09
CA ARG A 584 -17.62 30.68 17.04
C ARG A 584 -18.87 29.80 17.16
N LYS A 585 -18.91 28.64 16.50
CA LYS A 585 -20.04 27.71 16.59
C LYS A 585 -20.17 27.11 18.00
N VAL A 586 -19.03 26.78 18.60
CA VAL A 586 -18.93 26.19 19.93
C VAL A 586 -19.27 27.20 21.04
N CYS A 587 -18.92 28.48 20.88
CA CYS A 587 -19.23 29.56 21.83
C CYS A 587 -20.72 29.63 22.19
N HIS A 588 -21.60 29.35 21.24
CA HIS A 588 -23.05 29.43 21.44
C HIS A 588 -23.62 28.31 22.31
N LEU A 589 -22.84 27.25 22.57
CA LEU A 589 -23.31 26.03 23.22
C LEU A 589 -22.77 25.88 24.65
N TRP A 590 -21.71 26.62 25.01
CA TRP A 590 -21.19 26.65 26.36
C TRP A 590 -21.64 27.94 27.08
N ASN A 591 -22.53 27.79 28.07
CA ASN A 591 -23.00 28.90 28.89
C ASN A 591 -21.97 29.24 29.98
N HIS A 592 -20.90 29.97 29.60
CA HIS A 592 -19.82 30.37 30.50
C HIS A 592 -19.54 31.88 30.34
N PRO A 593 -19.16 32.63 31.41
CA PRO A 593 -18.92 34.07 31.32
C PRO A 593 -17.88 34.47 30.25
N ILE A 594 -16.90 33.59 29.97
CA ILE A 594 -15.88 33.80 28.93
C ILE A 594 -16.49 33.74 27.52
N THR A 595 -17.40 32.80 27.24
CA THR A 595 -18.07 32.73 25.93
C THR A 595 -19.04 33.88 25.74
N SER A 596 -19.76 34.29 26.79
CA SER A 596 -20.60 35.50 26.78
C SER A 596 -19.79 36.76 26.47
N ASN A 597 -18.60 36.91 27.06
CA ASN A 597 -17.70 38.04 26.79
C ASN A 597 -17.16 37.99 25.34
N MET A 598 -16.80 36.81 24.83
CA MET A 598 -16.35 36.65 23.45
C MET A 598 -17.46 36.92 22.42
N ILE A 599 -18.69 36.50 22.69
CA ILE A 599 -19.87 36.81 21.86
C ILE A 599 -20.13 38.32 21.90
N ALA A 600 -20.10 38.95 23.07
CA ALA A 600 -20.26 40.39 23.21
C ALA A 600 -19.18 41.17 22.44
N ARG A 601 -17.91 40.77 22.54
CA ARG A 601 -16.80 41.37 21.78
C ARG A 601 -16.97 41.20 20.27
N ASN A 602 -17.36 40.02 19.80
CA ASN A 602 -17.62 39.77 18.38
C ASN A 602 -18.83 40.58 17.87
N TYR A 603 -19.86 40.71 18.69
CA TYR A 603 -21.02 41.53 18.39
C TYR A 603 -20.65 43.02 18.28
N VAL A 604 -19.89 43.54 19.25
CA VAL A 604 -19.35 44.91 19.21
C VAL A 604 -18.45 45.11 18.00
N LYS A 605 -17.57 44.15 17.68
CA LYS A 605 -16.72 44.21 16.47
C LYS A 605 -17.55 44.31 15.19
N LEU A 606 -18.59 43.48 15.05
CA LEU A 606 -19.52 43.52 13.91
C LEU A 606 -20.29 44.85 13.84
N LEU A 607 -20.72 45.39 14.99
CA LEU A 607 -21.36 46.70 15.05
C LEU A 607 -20.40 47.81 14.63
N LEU A 608 -19.16 47.80 15.13
CA LEU A 608 -18.12 48.77 14.76
C LEU A 608 -17.76 48.68 13.28
N GLU A 609 -17.67 47.48 12.70
CA GLU A 609 -17.46 47.29 11.26
C GLU A 609 -18.65 47.81 10.44
N LYS A 610 -19.89 47.59 10.88
CA LYS A 610 -21.09 48.16 10.25
C LYS A 610 -21.15 49.69 10.36
N VAL A 611 -20.73 50.27 11.49
CA VAL A 611 -20.64 51.72 11.68
C VAL A 611 -19.55 52.31 10.79
N ARG A 612 -18.39 51.67 10.69
CA ARG A 612 -17.32 52.07 9.77
C ARG A 612 -17.79 52.06 8.32
N ASN A 613 -18.57 51.07 7.90
CA ASN A 613 -19.15 51.02 6.55
C ASN A 613 -20.23 52.08 6.32
N LYS A 614 -20.97 52.51 7.36
CA LYS A 614 -21.90 53.65 7.29
C LYS A 614 -21.19 55.01 7.33
N GLN A 615 -20.05 55.13 8.00
CA GLN A 615 -19.26 56.36 8.08
C GLN A 615 -18.58 56.75 6.76
N HIS A 616 -18.38 55.82 5.82
CA HIS A 616 -17.94 56.17 4.45
C HIS A 616 -19.00 56.97 3.65
N SER A 617 -20.21 57.16 4.20
CA SER A 617 -21.30 57.96 3.63
C SER A 617 -21.55 59.28 4.35
N ARG A 618 -20.84 59.62 5.44
CA ARG A 618 -21.04 60.89 6.15
C ARG A 618 -19.74 61.67 6.25
N LEU A 619 -19.65 62.73 5.44
CA LEU A 619 -18.67 63.81 5.61
C LEU A 619 -18.78 64.37 7.03
N VAL A 620 -17.64 64.37 7.71
CA VAL A 620 -17.42 64.83 9.07
C VAL A 620 -17.76 66.32 9.16
N VAL A 621 -18.69 66.68 10.05
CA VAL A 621 -18.77 68.03 10.60
C VAL A 621 -18.04 68.00 11.93
N ASP A 622 -16.91 68.70 11.93
CA ASP A 622 -16.04 68.94 13.06
C ASP A 622 -16.71 69.90 14.03
N ARG A 623 -16.84 69.53 15.32
CA ARG A 623 -16.72 70.48 16.44
C ARG A 623 -16.77 69.83 17.83
N LEU A 624 -15.76 70.22 18.62
CA LEU A 624 -15.67 70.29 20.09
C LEU A 624 -15.32 68.96 20.80
N SER A 625 -14.48 68.91 21.83
CA SER A 625 -13.55 69.85 22.47
C SER A 625 -12.74 69.03 23.51
N TYR A 626 -11.53 69.48 23.82
CA TYR A 626 -10.56 68.83 24.69
C TYR A 626 -11.07 68.45 26.09
N GLN A 627 -11.06 67.16 26.41
CA GLN A 627 -10.73 66.60 27.73
C GLN A 627 -10.15 65.20 27.53
N ILE A 628 -8.86 65.05 27.84
CA ILE A 628 -8.11 63.79 27.68
C ILE A 628 -8.38 62.94 28.91
N GLU A 629 -9.42 62.10 28.85
CA GLU A 629 -9.58 60.91 29.68
C GLU A 629 -10.00 59.77 28.74
N PHE A 630 -9.08 58.81 28.56
CA PHE A 630 -9.16 57.59 27.73
C PHE A 630 -10.24 57.58 26.62
N LEU A 631 -9.95 58.30 25.53
CA LEU A 631 -10.83 58.48 24.34
C LEU A 631 -11.57 57.22 23.85
N PRO A 632 -10.97 56.01 23.77
CA PRO A 632 -11.66 54.85 23.22
C PRO A 632 -12.81 54.36 24.09
N LEU A 633 -12.68 54.48 25.42
CA LEU A 633 -13.70 54.01 26.35
C LEU A 633 -14.84 55.02 26.46
N ASN A 634 -14.53 56.32 26.51
CA ASN A 634 -15.55 57.37 26.55
C ASN A 634 -16.34 57.48 25.24
N TYR A 635 -15.71 57.21 24.10
CA TYR A 635 -16.41 57.11 22.81
C TYR A 635 -17.31 55.86 22.73
N LEU A 636 -16.86 54.74 23.30
CA LEU A 636 -17.68 53.52 23.39
C LEU A 636 -18.87 53.73 24.34
N VAL A 637 -18.62 54.36 25.49
CA VAL A 637 -19.66 54.72 26.48
C VAL A 637 -20.64 55.74 25.90
N SER A 638 -20.18 56.73 25.12
CA SER A 638 -21.09 57.67 24.46
C SER A 638 -21.95 57.00 23.38
N ILE A 639 -21.37 56.08 22.59
CA ILE A 639 -22.15 55.30 21.62
C ILE A 639 -23.16 54.38 22.32
N LEU A 640 -22.76 53.72 23.40
CA LEU A 640 -23.65 52.83 24.17
C LEU A 640 -24.75 53.63 24.90
N ALA A 641 -24.42 54.80 25.46
CA ALA A 641 -25.38 55.71 26.08
C ALA A 641 -26.34 56.33 25.06
N GLU A 642 -25.90 56.58 23.82
CA GLU A 642 -26.75 57.09 22.75
C GLU A 642 -27.70 56.00 22.20
N VAL A 643 -27.31 54.74 22.29
CA VAL A 643 -28.19 53.57 22.06
C VAL A 643 -29.18 53.38 23.21
N GLU A 644 -28.76 53.63 24.45
CA GLU A 644 -29.63 53.58 25.64
C GLU A 644 -30.67 54.72 25.65
N HIS A 645 -30.26 55.93 25.26
CA HIS A 645 -31.13 57.10 25.11
C HIS A 645 -32.17 56.99 23.97
N GLN A 646 -31.99 56.05 23.03
CA GLN A 646 -33.01 55.69 22.03
C GLN A 646 -34.10 54.74 22.58
N GLY A 647 -34.15 54.53 23.91
CA GLY A 647 -35.30 53.94 24.59
C GLY A 647 -35.35 52.42 24.56
N TRP A 648 -34.21 51.74 24.74
CA TRP A 648 -34.12 50.27 24.69
C TRP A 648 -34.08 49.60 26.07
N ALA A 649 -34.27 50.34 27.17
CA ALA A 649 -33.99 49.87 28.53
C ALA A 649 -35.20 49.68 29.45
N ALA A 650 -36.42 49.51 28.93
CA ALA A 650 -37.58 49.19 29.77
C ALA A 650 -38.29 47.90 29.32
N SER A 651 -38.31 46.93 30.24
CA SER A 651 -39.07 45.67 30.25
C SER A 651 -38.44 44.46 29.55
N VAL A 652 -37.51 43.77 30.24
CA VAL A 652 -37.36 42.32 30.10
C VAL A 652 -37.18 41.73 31.49
N GLU A 653 -38.25 41.12 32.00
CA GLU A 653 -38.15 40.17 33.11
C GLU A 653 -37.34 38.94 32.66
N GLN A 654 -36.61 38.38 33.61
CA GLN A 654 -35.74 37.22 33.45
C GLN A 654 -36.52 35.99 33.00
N GLU A 655 -36.35 35.56 31.75
CA GLU A 655 -36.34 34.14 31.38
C GLU A 655 -35.71 33.90 29.99
N ASN A 656 -34.72 32.99 29.95
CA ASN A 656 -34.17 32.26 28.79
C ASN A 656 -34.23 32.94 27.40
N MET A 657 -33.42 33.97 27.17
CA MET A 657 -33.37 34.68 25.89
C MET A 657 -32.13 34.31 25.05
N ASN A 658 -32.37 33.62 23.93
CA ASN A 658 -31.40 33.47 22.83
C ASN A 658 -31.19 34.82 22.12
N ALA A 659 -29.95 35.25 21.89
CA ALA A 659 -29.62 36.55 21.26
C ALA A 659 -30.31 36.76 19.89
N ARG A 660 -30.58 35.68 19.16
CA ARG A 660 -31.31 35.69 17.88
C ARG A 660 -32.81 35.94 18.04
N SER A 661 -33.38 35.54 19.17
CA SER A 661 -34.76 35.82 19.55
C SER A 661 -34.92 37.29 19.93
N VAL A 662 -33.93 37.86 20.62
CA VAL A 662 -33.86 39.29 20.95
C VAL A 662 -33.77 40.14 19.68
N GLU A 663 -32.91 39.75 18.72
CA GLU A 663 -32.81 40.44 17.42
C GLU A 663 -34.13 40.39 16.63
N LYS A 664 -34.80 39.24 16.60
CA LYS A 664 -36.07 39.05 15.86
C LYS A 664 -37.25 39.76 16.51
N LEU A 665 -37.26 39.84 17.84
CA LEU A 665 -38.25 40.58 18.61
C LEU A 665 -38.02 42.09 18.45
N ALA A 666 -36.77 42.55 18.52
CA ALA A 666 -36.39 43.95 18.26
C ALA A 666 -36.78 44.36 16.82
N LEU A 667 -36.50 43.54 15.81
CA LEU A 667 -36.90 43.82 14.43
C LEU A 667 -38.42 43.94 14.26
N LYS A 668 -39.20 43.03 14.87
CA LYS A 668 -40.67 43.10 14.85
C LYS A 668 -41.22 44.33 15.56
N HIS A 669 -40.61 44.72 16.69
CA HIS A 669 -41.01 45.91 17.44
C HIS A 669 -40.65 47.19 16.67
N THR A 670 -39.50 47.19 15.99
CA THR A 670 -39.02 48.32 15.20
C THR A 670 -39.88 48.52 13.95
N THR A 671 -40.32 47.44 13.28
CA THR A 671 -41.25 47.54 12.14
C THR A 671 -42.63 48.04 12.56
N ALA A 672 -43.12 47.61 13.74
CA ALA A 672 -44.39 48.09 14.29
C ALA A 672 -44.33 49.58 14.68
N PHE A 673 -43.19 50.06 15.21
CA PHE A 673 -43.01 51.47 15.57
C PHE A 673 -42.79 52.38 14.35
N LEU A 674 -42.20 51.86 13.28
CA LEU A 674 -41.95 52.60 12.04
C LEU A 674 -43.13 52.54 11.05
N GLY A 675 -44.19 51.78 11.35
CA GLY A 675 -45.38 51.68 10.50
C GLY A 675 -45.12 51.06 9.12
N LEU A 676 -44.15 50.13 9.02
CA LEU A 676 -43.78 49.41 7.79
C LEU A 676 -44.36 47.99 7.75
#